data_AF-A0A9D8HXF5-F1
#
_entry.id   AF-A0A9D8HXF5-F1
#
_cell.length_a   1.000
_cell.length_b   1.000
_cell.length_c   1.000
_cell.angle_alpha   90.00
_cell.angle_beta   90.00
_cell.angle_gamma   90.00
#
_symmetry.space_group_name_H-M   'P 1'
#
loop_
_entity.id
_entity.type
_entity.pdbx_description
1 polymer ?
#
loop_
_entity_poly.entity_id
_entity_poly.type
_entity_poly.pdbx_seq_one_letter_code
_entity_poly.pdbx_strand_id
1 'polypeptide(L)'
;MSRRLRVSSSLMRHLLVCGLLVLGWPLAARSRAADDLTVMVSGAVRDAYQTLVADWQRSTGHRVTTISGASMGDAPTTIPNRLKRGEPADVVILARASLDALAKDGRIVTGSETDLARSRIGMAVKAGAPVPDISSVDNFRKALRQAKSIAYSESASGVYISTQLFKALGIADQVAGQAKMVPSPVADTVARGDAEIGFQQISELLPVAGITLVGAIPDAVQSITVFSAGVAAASKSSTAARQLIAYLASAPGREAIRRAGLEPVTAPHQIALTRVFPNAGQIGLFVAHADGSNERPMFDTPGMDYNATWSPDGASIVYTSDREGSQELFRIRPDGTGRERLTDHPAYDDQAAFAPDGSRLAFVSTRDGGYARIYTLDLRSKQTRAVTTTTRETGIGGDFRPSWSPDGQWIAFSSDRGTTMKMARGRWEALQPAALYLVRPDGTGLRRVTEHADFCGTPRFSADGRRLLAHCMPIEHTLETRRLNPLPGNDTQLVSIDIATGAVTVLPAGPGVKISQSFLPGNDIGYVRKDGAEPGIFYTSGKRGPRGNVRVAAWSPDGARVVFHRRLSAPPTSWLRTFSRHPDYELALSSVLPSFNASGDRLVMVGRPEGTNILGSSIQVGTPGTDATTTIYRDLTRNVLGPTWSNDGKTIMFGVGTYPTFFNGFVNRILSHEQRVEGGAQIAAINADGTEYREVTRGANNNGFPSIAPDGTRFVYRTFGPDGEGLRIMNLVTRAVTTLTNGYDNFPLWSPRGDRIMFSRVVDGDYEIYSIAPDGTGVKRLTTAVGNDAHQGWSPDGASIVFASSRMGFKDEGAYTDAPQPYGELFVMRADGTGVEQLTDNHWEEGTPAWRPSPATRR
;
A
#
# COMPACT_ATOMS: atom_id res chain seq x y z
N MET A 1 17.91 44.75 -61.86
CA MET A 1 16.61 44.05 -61.92
C MET A 1 16.17 43.79 -60.48
N SER A 2 15.51 44.76 -59.82
CA SER A 2 14.03 44.93 -59.71
C SER A 2 13.39 43.76 -58.93
N ARG A 3 12.82 43.88 -57.72
CA ARG A 3 12.42 44.96 -56.77
C ARG A 3 12.36 44.25 -55.38
N ARG A 4 12.99 44.64 -54.25
CA ARG A 4 12.83 45.84 -53.37
C ARG A 4 11.35 46.09 -53.01
N LEU A 5 10.86 46.23 -51.77
CA LEU A 5 11.28 46.82 -50.48
C LEU A 5 10.10 46.51 -49.49
N ARG A 6 10.12 46.66 -48.15
CA ARG A 6 10.69 47.73 -47.32
C ARG A 6 10.57 47.37 -45.82
N VAL A 7 11.66 47.64 -45.10
CA VAL A 7 11.75 47.87 -43.66
C VAL A 7 11.57 49.37 -43.40
N SER A 8 11.01 49.77 -42.25
CA SER A 8 11.58 50.78 -41.34
C SER A 8 10.53 51.55 -40.54
N SER A 9 10.74 51.54 -39.24
CA SER A 9 10.24 52.43 -38.20
C SER A 9 10.79 53.86 -38.27
N SER A 10 10.13 54.78 -37.54
CA SER A 10 10.61 56.04 -36.93
C SER A 10 10.26 57.36 -37.64
N LEU A 11 9.45 58.24 -37.01
CA LEU A 11 9.92 59.37 -36.17
C LEU A 11 8.78 60.33 -35.69
N MET A 12 8.76 60.60 -34.38
CA MET A 12 8.28 61.74 -33.56
C MET A 12 7.40 62.90 -34.09
N ARG A 13 6.40 63.31 -33.26
CA ARG A 13 6.22 64.65 -32.63
C ARG A 13 5.01 64.66 -31.67
N HIS A 14 5.22 64.81 -30.35
CA HIS A 14 4.95 66.00 -29.52
C HIS A 14 3.47 66.33 -29.24
N LEU A 15 2.99 66.13 -28.00
CA LEU A 15 2.49 67.17 -27.07
C LEU A 15 1.76 66.55 -25.86
N LEU A 16 2.16 66.94 -24.65
CA LEU A 16 1.40 66.81 -23.41
C LEU A 16 0.20 67.78 -23.41
N VAL A 17 -0.91 67.41 -22.76
CA VAL A 17 -1.58 68.13 -21.63
C VAL A 17 -3.02 67.63 -21.43
N CYS A 18 -3.29 67.22 -20.18
CA CYS A 18 -4.50 67.25 -19.34
C CYS A 18 -5.92 67.26 -19.92
N GLY A 19 -6.79 66.43 -19.31
CA GLY A 19 -8.25 66.65 -19.28
C GLY A 19 -9.04 65.50 -18.64
N LEU A 20 -9.31 65.62 -17.33
CA LEU A 20 -10.26 64.81 -16.56
C LEU A 20 -11.65 64.77 -17.22
N LEU A 21 -12.31 63.60 -17.19
CA LEU A 21 -13.76 63.47 -16.92
C LEU A 21 -14.08 62.01 -16.57
N VAL A 22 -14.19 61.75 -15.27
CA VAL A 22 -14.77 60.54 -14.69
C VAL A 22 -16.29 60.69 -14.75
N LEU A 23 -16.96 59.87 -15.57
CA LEU A 23 -18.39 59.63 -15.49
C LEU A 23 -18.59 58.28 -14.80
N GLY A 24 -18.93 58.34 -13.51
CA GLY A 24 -19.29 57.18 -12.71
C GLY A 24 -20.66 56.64 -13.13
N TRP A 25 -20.71 55.39 -13.54
CA TRP A 25 -21.90 54.55 -13.41
C TRP A 25 -21.84 53.86 -12.04
N PRO A 26 -22.86 53.97 -11.18
CA PRO A 26 -22.90 53.15 -9.99
C PRO A 26 -23.15 51.71 -10.43
N LEU A 27 -22.13 50.86 -10.28
CA LEU A 27 -22.33 49.44 -10.08
C LEU A 27 -23.13 49.30 -8.78
N ALA A 28 -24.45 49.31 -8.91
CA ALA A 28 -25.33 48.80 -7.87
C ALA A 28 -25.01 47.30 -7.74
N ALA A 29 -24.10 46.97 -6.83
CA ALA A 29 -23.99 45.63 -6.29
C ALA A 29 -25.37 45.29 -5.72
N ARG A 30 -26.16 44.51 -6.47
CA ARG A 30 -27.35 43.87 -5.90
C ARG A 30 -26.85 43.04 -4.72
N SER A 31 -27.12 43.49 -3.50
CA SER A 31 -27.01 42.65 -2.32
C SER A 31 -27.90 41.43 -2.58
N ARG A 32 -27.27 40.27 -2.82
CA ARG A 32 -28.00 39.01 -2.95
C ARG A 32 -28.78 38.82 -1.65
N ALA A 33 -30.10 38.66 -1.75
CA ALA A 33 -30.93 38.44 -0.56
C ALA A 33 -30.40 37.23 0.21
N ALA A 34 -30.27 37.36 1.52
CA ALA A 34 -29.86 36.27 2.39
C ALA A 34 -30.93 35.16 2.35
N ASP A 35 -30.52 33.95 1.95
CA ASP A 35 -31.35 32.75 2.07
C ASP A 35 -31.39 32.24 3.51
N ASP A 36 -32.56 31.74 3.93
CA ASP A 36 -32.77 30.97 5.16
C ASP A 36 -32.60 29.48 4.83
N LEU A 37 -31.61 28.83 5.44
CA LEU A 37 -31.28 27.41 5.23
C LEU A 37 -31.72 26.56 6.41
N THR A 38 -32.26 25.37 6.14
CA THR A 38 -32.45 24.33 7.16
C THR A 38 -31.37 23.27 7.03
N VAL A 39 -30.63 23.00 8.11
CA VAL A 39 -29.57 21.98 8.13
C VAL A 39 -29.93 20.87 9.11
N MET A 40 -30.02 19.64 8.60
CA MET A 40 -30.12 18.45 9.45
C MET A 40 -28.72 17.88 9.69
N VAL A 41 -28.28 17.81 10.94
CA VAL A 41 -26.90 17.41 11.31
C VAL A 41 -26.87 16.32 12.37
N SER A 42 -26.03 15.32 12.16
CA SER A 42 -25.80 14.25 13.13
C SER A 42 -24.95 14.66 14.32
N GLY A 43 -25.17 14.03 15.48
CA GLY A 43 -24.47 14.34 16.73
C GLY A 43 -22.95 14.32 16.61
N ALA A 44 -22.39 13.34 15.92
CA ALA A 44 -20.96 13.12 15.80
C ALA A 44 -20.15 14.28 15.18
N VAL A 45 -20.78 15.16 14.38
CA VAL A 45 -20.12 16.33 13.77
C VAL A 45 -20.71 17.66 14.22
N ARG A 46 -21.65 17.63 15.17
CA ARG A 46 -22.44 18.79 15.57
C ARG A 46 -21.57 19.91 16.15
N ASP A 47 -20.64 19.58 17.04
CA ASP A 47 -19.83 20.58 17.74
C ASP A 47 -18.88 21.33 16.78
N ALA A 48 -18.26 20.59 15.85
CA ALA A 48 -17.49 21.19 14.75
C ALA A 48 -18.37 22.09 13.87
N TYR A 49 -19.55 21.60 13.48
CA TYR A 49 -20.50 22.34 12.65
C TYR A 49 -21.02 23.62 13.32
N GLN A 50 -21.39 23.58 14.61
CA GLN A 50 -21.99 24.71 15.32
C GLN A 50 -21.04 25.90 15.41
N THR A 51 -19.75 25.62 15.65
CA THR A 51 -18.72 26.67 15.67
C THR A 51 -18.62 27.36 14.29
N LEU A 52 -18.60 26.58 13.22
CA LEU A 52 -18.43 27.06 11.85
C LEU A 52 -19.65 27.81 11.30
N VAL A 53 -20.85 27.32 11.59
CA VAL A 53 -22.07 27.91 11.03
C VAL A 53 -22.32 29.31 11.58
N ALA A 54 -21.88 29.61 12.81
CA ALA A 54 -21.97 30.95 13.39
C ALA A 54 -21.05 31.96 12.66
N ASP A 55 -19.82 31.54 12.30
CA ASP A 55 -18.88 32.35 11.52
C ASP A 55 -19.36 32.56 10.08
N TRP A 56 -19.91 31.51 9.46
CA TRP A 56 -20.42 31.56 8.10
C TRP A 56 -21.64 32.48 7.98
N GLN A 57 -22.59 32.39 8.91
CA GLN A 57 -23.76 33.30 8.94
C GLN A 57 -23.33 34.76 9.10
N ARG A 58 -22.34 35.05 9.97
CA ARG A 58 -21.81 36.42 10.13
C ARG A 58 -21.11 36.95 8.88
N SER A 59 -20.39 36.10 8.15
CA SER A 59 -19.62 36.53 6.97
C SER A 59 -20.44 36.63 5.69
N THR A 60 -21.55 35.91 5.59
CA THR A 60 -22.37 35.85 4.36
C THR A 60 -23.73 36.53 4.48
N GLY A 61 -24.23 36.73 5.70
CA GLY A 61 -25.58 37.25 5.97
C GLY A 61 -26.70 36.21 5.88
N HIS A 62 -26.42 34.98 5.43
CA HIS A 62 -27.37 33.87 5.45
C HIS A 62 -27.80 33.50 6.87
N ARG A 63 -28.99 32.92 7.02
CA ARG A 63 -29.48 32.37 8.30
C ARG A 63 -29.60 30.86 8.21
N VAL A 64 -29.31 30.18 9.30
CA VAL A 64 -29.33 28.72 9.37
C VAL A 64 -30.14 28.25 10.56
N THR A 65 -31.17 27.43 10.29
CA THR A 65 -31.90 26.67 11.29
C THR A 65 -31.32 25.26 11.37
N THR A 66 -30.82 24.86 12.53
CA THR A 66 -30.21 23.54 12.74
C THR A 66 -31.21 22.58 13.39
N ILE A 67 -31.35 21.39 12.79
CA ILE A 67 -32.12 20.26 13.34
C ILE A 67 -31.13 19.11 13.60
N SER A 68 -31.10 18.60 14.83
CA SER A 68 -30.27 17.44 15.18
C SER A 68 -31.06 16.13 15.09
N GLY A 69 -30.37 15.05 14.72
CA GLY A 69 -30.90 13.69 14.76
C GLY A 69 -29.81 12.65 14.53
N ALA A 70 -30.05 11.40 14.93
CA ALA A 70 -29.10 10.31 14.68
C ALA A 70 -28.99 10.01 13.17
N SER A 71 -27.80 9.56 12.74
CA SER A 71 -27.55 9.20 11.33
C SER A 71 -28.27 7.94 10.88
N MET A 72 -28.57 7.04 11.82
CA MET A 72 -29.18 5.73 11.59
C MET A 72 -30.09 5.37 12.76
N GLY A 73 -30.81 4.24 12.63
CA GLY A 73 -31.74 3.73 13.63
C GLY A 73 -33.21 3.99 13.27
N ASP A 74 -34.10 3.26 13.95
CA ASP A 74 -35.53 3.22 13.63
C ASP A 74 -36.35 4.28 14.37
N ALA A 75 -35.73 5.08 15.25
CA ALA A 75 -36.44 6.11 15.99
C ALA A 75 -37.07 7.16 15.04
N PRO A 76 -38.25 7.71 15.36
CA PRO A 76 -38.90 8.73 14.51
C PRO A 76 -38.08 10.02 14.33
N THR A 77 -37.15 10.29 15.24
CA THR A 77 -36.34 11.50 15.29
C THR A 77 -35.05 11.41 14.46
N THR A 78 -34.71 10.25 13.89
CA THR A 78 -33.51 10.08 13.05
C THR A 78 -33.63 10.86 11.75
N ILE A 79 -32.49 11.32 11.22
CA ILE A 79 -32.45 12.14 10.01
C ILE A 79 -33.10 11.42 8.81
N PRO A 80 -32.81 10.13 8.54
CA PRO A 80 -33.48 9.42 7.44
C PRO A 80 -35.01 9.37 7.59
N ASN A 81 -35.53 9.15 8.80
CA ASN A 81 -36.97 9.07 9.02
C ASN A 81 -37.66 10.43 8.93
N ARG A 82 -37.00 11.52 9.33
CA ARG A 82 -37.49 12.90 9.11
C ARG A 82 -37.63 13.23 7.63
N LEU A 83 -36.60 12.92 6.83
CA LEU A 83 -36.61 13.14 5.38
C LEU A 83 -37.63 12.25 4.66
N LYS A 84 -37.83 11.00 5.11
CA LYS A 84 -38.89 10.13 4.58
C LYS A 84 -40.28 10.71 4.80
N ARG A 85 -40.52 11.39 5.93
CA ARG A 85 -41.79 12.09 6.22
C ARG A 85 -41.94 13.44 5.50
N GLY A 86 -40.92 13.91 4.80
CA GLY A 86 -40.96 15.18 4.07
C GLY A 86 -40.69 16.43 4.93
N GLU A 87 -40.00 16.28 6.07
CA GLU A 87 -39.51 17.47 6.79
C GLU A 87 -38.50 18.26 5.91
N PRO A 88 -38.58 19.61 5.92
CA PRO A 88 -37.74 20.43 5.06
C PRO A 88 -36.27 20.40 5.49
N ALA A 89 -35.37 20.31 4.52
CA ALA A 89 -33.93 20.45 4.69
C ALA A 89 -33.31 21.02 3.41
N ASP A 90 -32.20 21.75 3.55
CA ASP A 90 -31.37 22.24 2.45
C ASP A 90 -30.00 21.55 2.42
N VAL A 91 -29.41 21.34 3.60
CA VAL A 91 -28.18 20.55 3.78
C VAL A 91 -28.44 19.43 4.77
N VAL A 92 -27.94 18.25 4.45
CA VAL A 92 -28.01 17.07 5.33
C VAL A 92 -26.61 16.57 5.59
N ILE A 93 -26.23 16.44 6.87
CA ILE A 93 -24.90 16.02 7.32
C ILE A 93 -25.03 14.79 8.22
N LEU A 94 -24.62 13.62 7.74
CA LEU A 94 -24.68 12.35 8.46
C LEU A 94 -23.64 11.35 7.95
N ALA A 95 -23.64 10.13 8.50
CA ALA A 95 -22.76 9.05 8.05
C ALA A 95 -22.91 8.79 6.53
N ARG A 96 -21.78 8.61 5.84
CA ARG A 96 -21.69 8.52 4.37
C ARG A 96 -22.64 7.48 3.78
N ALA A 97 -22.64 6.26 4.32
CA ALA A 97 -23.49 5.18 3.83
C ALA A 97 -25.00 5.54 3.88
N SER A 98 -25.43 6.27 4.92
CA SER A 98 -26.81 6.72 5.06
C SER A 98 -27.12 7.87 4.10
N LEU A 99 -26.17 8.77 3.85
CA LEU A 99 -26.31 9.83 2.85
C LEU A 99 -26.43 9.24 1.44
N ASP A 100 -25.59 8.25 1.10
CA ASP A 100 -25.65 7.55 -0.19
C ASP A 100 -26.98 6.81 -0.39
N ALA A 101 -27.52 6.17 0.66
CA ALA A 101 -28.85 5.56 0.62
C ALA A 101 -29.95 6.61 0.34
N LEU A 102 -29.88 7.78 0.99
CA LEU A 102 -30.82 8.88 0.75
C LEU A 102 -30.67 9.47 -0.67
N ALA A 103 -29.46 9.51 -1.22
CA ALA A 103 -29.22 9.92 -2.60
C ALA A 103 -29.85 8.92 -3.59
N LYS A 104 -29.69 7.62 -3.34
CA LYS A 104 -30.34 6.56 -4.11
C LYS A 104 -31.86 6.64 -4.06
N ASP A 105 -32.43 7.05 -2.93
CA ASP A 105 -33.86 7.28 -2.73
C ASP A 105 -34.35 8.65 -3.29
N GLY A 106 -33.47 9.40 -3.97
CA GLY A 106 -33.79 10.70 -4.57
C GLY A 106 -34.06 11.81 -3.55
N ARG A 107 -33.62 11.66 -2.29
CA ARG A 107 -33.77 12.66 -1.21
C ARG A 107 -32.57 13.60 -1.12
N ILE A 108 -31.42 13.22 -1.68
CA ILE A 108 -30.21 14.04 -1.80
C ILE A 108 -29.91 14.21 -3.30
N VAL A 109 -29.41 15.39 -3.69
CA VAL A 109 -28.94 15.64 -5.06
C VAL A 109 -27.68 14.82 -5.29
N THR A 110 -27.75 13.82 -6.16
CA THR A 110 -26.61 12.97 -6.53
C THR A 110 -25.42 13.80 -7.04
N GLY A 111 -24.22 13.52 -6.54
CA GLY A 111 -23.00 14.25 -6.87
C GLY A 111 -22.82 15.55 -6.09
N SER A 112 -23.66 15.82 -5.08
CA SER A 112 -23.48 16.94 -4.15
C SER A 112 -22.78 16.54 -2.84
N GLU A 113 -22.53 15.24 -2.65
CA GLU A 113 -21.97 14.69 -1.43
C GLU A 113 -20.50 15.11 -1.26
N THR A 114 -20.17 15.68 -0.12
CA THR A 114 -18.81 16.09 0.26
C THR A 114 -18.46 15.47 1.61
N ASP A 115 -17.42 14.66 1.63
CA ASP A 115 -16.89 14.09 2.87
C ASP A 115 -16.22 15.18 3.70
N LEU A 116 -16.60 15.28 4.97
CA LEU A 116 -16.11 16.33 5.87
C LEU A 116 -15.14 15.77 6.90
N ALA A 117 -15.52 14.67 7.56
CA ALA A 117 -14.81 14.17 8.72
C ALA A 117 -14.85 12.64 8.82
N ARG A 118 -13.76 12.05 9.29
CA ARG A 118 -13.65 10.69 9.81
C ARG A 118 -13.80 10.72 11.32
N SER A 119 -14.54 9.77 11.87
CA SER A 119 -14.71 9.60 13.31
C SER A 119 -14.34 8.19 13.74
N ARG A 120 -13.48 8.09 14.75
CA ARG A 120 -13.03 6.83 15.36
C ARG A 120 -13.86 6.53 16.60
N ILE A 121 -14.00 5.25 16.92
CA ILE A 121 -14.65 4.79 18.14
C ILE A 121 -13.65 4.89 19.29
N GLY A 122 -14.05 5.57 20.35
CA GLY A 122 -13.32 5.71 21.60
C GLY A 122 -13.94 4.91 22.72
N MET A 123 -13.12 4.63 23.73
CA MET A 123 -13.52 4.06 25.01
C MET A 123 -13.43 5.12 26.09
N ALA A 124 -14.45 5.24 26.93
CA ALA A 124 -14.46 6.10 28.10
C ALA A 124 -14.75 5.32 29.37
N VAL A 125 -14.18 5.79 30.47
CA VAL A 125 -14.49 5.37 31.85
C VAL A 125 -14.95 6.58 32.66
N LYS A 126 -15.56 6.36 33.82
CA LYS A 126 -15.90 7.45 34.74
C LYS A 126 -14.63 8.17 35.20
N ALA A 127 -14.67 9.49 35.33
CA ALA A 127 -13.51 10.27 35.78
C ALA A 127 -13.00 9.74 37.14
N GLY A 128 -11.69 9.51 37.23
CA GLY A 128 -11.03 8.96 38.43
C GLY A 128 -11.11 7.43 38.56
N ALA A 129 -11.79 6.72 37.65
CA ALA A 129 -11.75 5.26 37.60
C ALA A 129 -10.41 4.75 36.99
N PRO A 130 -10.01 3.50 37.26
CA PRO A 130 -8.87 2.89 36.60
C PRO A 130 -9.01 2.90 35.07
N VAL A 131 -7.92 3.25 34.39
CA VAL A 131 -7.86 3.28 32.92
C VAL A 131 -7.36 1.91 32.42
N PRO A 132 -8.21 1.10 31.74
CA PRO A 132 -7.80 -0.19 31.22
C PRO A 132 -6.82 -0.03 30.05
N ASP A 133 -5.87 -0.95 29.93
CA ASP A 133 -4.97 -1.00 28.79
C ASP A 133 -5.71 -1.57 27.57
N ILE A 134 -5.76 -0.77 26.50
CA ILE A 134 -6.35 -1.13 25.21
C ILE A 134 -5.36 -0.96 24.05
N SER A 135 -4.05 -0.95 24.33
CA SER A 135 -2.99 -0.73 23.33
C SER A 135 -2.86 -1.82 22.27
N SER A 136 -3.43 -3.01 22.51
CA SER A 136 -3.45 -4.15 21.59
C SER A 136 -4.83 -4.79 21.53
N VAL A 137 -5.11 -5.55 20.47
CA VAL A 137 -6.37 -6.30 20.34
C VAL A 137 -6.59 -7.26 21.51
N ASP A 138 -5.53 -7.92 22.00
CA ASP A 138 -5.63 -8.85 23.13
C ASP A 138 -5.91 -8.15 24.46
N ASN A 139 -5.24 -7.02 24.73
CA ASN A 139 -5.51 -6.22 25.93
C ASN A 139 -6.91 -5.62 25.89
N PHE A 140 -7.34 -5.13 24.71
CA PHE A 140 -8.70 -4.66 24.51
C PHE A 140 -9.75 -5.77 24.72
N ARG A 141 -9.53 -6.97 24.16
CA ARG A 141 -10.39 -8.14 24.39
C ARG A 141 -10.47 -8.49 25.88
N LYS A 142 -9.34 -8.44 26.59
CA LYS A 142 -9.28 -8.69 28.04
C LYS A 142 -10.07 -7.62 28.82
N ALA A 143 -9.90 -6.34 28.49
CA ALA A 143 -10.63 -5.25 29.13
C ALA A 143 -12.15 -5.41 28.97
N LEU A 144 -12.62 -5.73 27.77
CA LEU A 144 -14.05 -5.97 27.50
C LEU A 144 -14.62 -7.13 28.32
N ARG A 145 -13.88 -8.23 28.47
CA ARG A 145 -14.34 -9.40 29.26
C ARG A 145 -14.36 -9.14 30.77
N GLN A 146 -13.53 -8.22 31.24
CA GLN A 146 -13.39 -7.90 32.67
C GLN A 146 -14.35 -6.80 33.15
N ALA A 147 -14.86 -5.98 32.24
CA ALA A 147 -15.80 -4.92 32.57
C ALA A 147 -17.14 -5.48 33.07
N LYS A 148 -17.67 -4.93 34.15
CA LYS A 148 -18.95 -5.30 34.79
C LYS A 148 -20.17 -4.83 34.00
N SER A 149 -20.03 -3.71 33.28
CA SER A 149 -21.09 -3.16 32.43
C SER A 149 -20.50 -2.35 31.29
N ILE A 150 -21.08 -2.53 30.10
CA ILE A 150 -20.63 -1.92 28.84
C ILE A 150 -21.80 -1.16 28.21
N ALA A 151 -21.63 0.13 27.98
CA ALA A 151 -22.59 0.93 27.22
C ALA A 151 -22.05 1.25 25.82
N TYR A 152 -22.92 1.22 24.81
CA TYR A 152 -22.57 1.67 23.46
C TYR A 152 -23.75 2.38 22.78
N SER A 153 -23.48 3.27 21.84
CA SER A 153 -24.50 4.17 21.30
C SER A 153 -25.53 3.47 20.40
N GLU A 154 -26.71 4.06 20.22
CA GLU A 154 -27.68 3.65 19.18
C GLU A 154 -27.35 4.18 17.77
N SER A 155 -26.13 4.72 17.58
CA SER A 155 -25.64 5.31 16.33
C SER A 155 -24.65 4.36 15.62
N ALA A 156 -23.95 4.86 14.60
CA ALA A 156 -23.05 4.07 13.76
C ALA A 156 -22.02 3.23 14.54
N SER A 157 -21.43 3.80 15.61
CA SER A 157 -20.46 3.09 16.45
C SER A 157 -21.05 1.89 17.16
N GLY A 158 -22.23 2.01 17.78
CA GLY A 158 -22.82 0.89 18.51
C GLY A 158 -23.49 -0.16 17.63
N VAL A 159 -23.96 0.21 16.43
CA VAL A 159 -24.35 -0.78 15.40
C VAL A 159 -23.15 -1.64 15.03
N TYR A 160 -21.98 -1.04 14.74
CA TYR A 160 -20.75 -1.80 14.48
C TYR A 160 -20.36 -2.68 15.67
N ILE A 161 -20.38 -2.12 16.89
CA ILE A 161 -19.98 -2.85 18.11
C ILE A 161 -20.84 -4.11 18.31
N SER A 162 -22.16 -3.95 18.24
CA SER A 162 -23.11 -5.04 18.50
C SER A 162 -23.19 -6.07 17.37
N THR A 163 -23.03 -5.65 16.12
CA THR A 163 -23.22 -6.55 14.97
C THR A 163 -21.94 -7.22 14.49
N GLN A 164 -20.78 -6.58 14.69
CA GLN A 164 -19.49 -7.00 14.13
C GLN A 164 -18.39 -7.14 15.19
N LEU A 165 -18.10 -6.10 15.98
CA LEU A 165 -16.91 -6.05 16.85
C LEU A 165 -16.85 -7.24 17.82
N PHE A 166 -17.91 -7.49 18.56
CA PHE A 166 -17.91 -8.58 19.56
C PHE A 166 -17.75 -9.97 18.92
N LYS A 167 -18.24 -10.15 17.68
CA LYS A 167 -18.05 -11.38 16.92
C LYS A 167 -16.62 -11.51 16.40
N ALA A 168 -16.07 -10.44 15.83
CA ALA A 168 -14.70 -10.39 15.35
C ALA A 168 -13.69 -10.69 16.47
N LEU A 169 -13.99 -10.25 17.70
CA LEU A 169 -13.19 -10.54 18.88
C LEU A 169 -13.41 -11.93 19.48
N GLY A 170 -14.44 -12.67 19.03
CA GLY A 170 -14.80 -13.99 19.56
C GLY A 170 -15.35 -13.97 20.99
N ILE A 171 -15.95 -12.85 21.43
CA ILE A 171 -16.42 -12.66 22.82
C ILE A 171 -17.91 -12.36 22.95
N ALA A 172 -18.68 -12.40 21.85
CA ALA A 172 -20.09 -12.00 21.81
C ALA A 172 -20.92 -12.64 22.94
N ASP A 173 -20.84 -13.95 23.13
CA ASP A 173 -21.59 -14.67 24.16
C ASP A 173 -21.17 -14.28 25.58
N GLN A 174 -19.88 -13.95 25.76
CA GLN A 174 -19.31 -13.61 27.06
C GLN A 174 -19.72 -12.22 27.54
N VAL A 175 -19.95 -11.29 26.61
CA VAL A 175 -20.30 -9.90 26.93
C VAL A 175 -21.80 -9.61 26.80
N ALA A 176 -22.59 -10.53 26.26
CA ALA A 176 -24.02 -10.32 25.99
C ALA A 176 -24.82 -9.91 27.23
N GLY A 177 -24.49 -10.42 28.42
CA GLY A 177 -25.18 -10.10 29.67
C GLY A 177 -24.84 -8.72 30.27
N GLN A 178 -23.70 -8.15 29.90
CA GLN A 178 -23.18 -6.90 30.46
C GLN A 178 -23.20 -5.72 29.48
N ALA A 179 -23.35 -5.99 28.19
CA ALA A 179 -23.33 -4.98 27.13
C ALA A 179 -24.74 -4.52 26.74
N LYS A 180 -24.97 -3.21 26.76
CA LYS A 180 -26.25 -2.59 26.47
C LYS A 180 -26.10 -1.41 25.52
N MET A 181 -26.97 -1.38 24.51
CA MET A 181 -27.14 -0.20 23.67
C MET A 181 -27.91 0.86 24.46
N VAL A 182 -27.45 2.11 24.40
CA VAL A 182 -28.04 3.25 25.13
C VAL A 182 -28.22 4.45 24.20
N PRO A 183 -29.15 5.37 24.54
CA PRO A 183 -29.28 6.64 23.82
C PRO A 183 -27.99 7.46 23.87
N SER A 184 -27.70 8.20 22.80
CA SER A 184 -26.55 9.12 22.75
C SER A 184 -26.80 10.41 23.57
N PRO A 185 -25.76 10.97 24.23
CA PRO A 185 -24.39 10.49 24.28
C PRO A 185 -24.16 9.42 25.38
N VAL A 186 -23.38 8.39 25.05
CA VAL A 186 -22.98 7.30 25.95
C VAL A 186 -22.19 7.82 27.15
N ALA A 187 -21.42 8.89 26.96
CA ALA A 187 -20.63 9.51 28.02
C ALA A 187 -21.48 9.92 29.23
N ASP A 188 -22.74 10.34 29.06
CA ASP A 188 -23.62 10.68 30.18
C ASP A 188 -23.93 9.45 31.06
N THR A 189 -24.11 8.29 30.42
CA THR A 189 -24.35 7.01 31.10
C THR A 189 -23.13 6.59 31.91
N VAL A 190 -21.93 6.79 31.37
CA VAL A 190 -20.67 6.51 32.07
C VAL A 190 -20.41 7.51 33.21
N ALA A 191 -20.65 8.81 32.98
CA ALA A 191 -20.45 9.86 33.97
C ALA A 191 -21.31 9.65 35.22
N ARG A 192 -22.57 9.24 35.04
CA ARG A 192 -23.46 8.87 36.16
C ARG A 192 -23.00 7.62 36.89
N GLY A 193 -22.27 6.73 36.21
CA GLY A 193 -21.80 5.45 36.74
C GLY A 193 -22.78 4.30 36.46
N ASP A 194 -23.72 4.48 35.53
CA ASP A 194 -24.66 3.46 35.10
C ASP A 194 -23.95 2.37 34.24
N ALA A 195 -22.80 2.72 33.65
CA ALA A 195 -21.89 1.81 32.96
C ALA A 195 -20.44 2.04 33.40
N GLU A 196 -19.68 0.95 33.57
CA GLU A 196 -18.25 1.01 33.91
C GLU A 196 -17.43 1.54 32.74
N ILE A 197 -17.73 1.04 31.54
CA ILE A 197 -17.09 1.46 30.30
C ILE A 197 -18.13 1.84 29.25
N GLY A 198 -17.82 2.85 28.44
CA GLY A 198 -18.68 3.32 27.37
C GLY A 198 -17.95 3.46 26.03
N PHE A 199 -18.66 3.17 24.95
CA PHE A 199 -18.15 3.26 23.59
C PHE A 199 -19.03 4.14 22.70
N GLN A 200 -18.42 5.12 22.07
CA GLN A 200 -19.04 5.96 21.05
C GLN A 200 -17.95 6.56 20.16
N GLN A 201 -18.33 7.28 19.12
CA GLN A 201 -17.46 8.22 18.42
C GLN A 201 -16.75 9.13 19.42
N ILE A 202 -15.43 9.29 19.30
CA ILE A 202 -14.59 10.11 20.19
C ILE A 202 -15.13 11.54 20.32
N SER A 203 -15.63 12.11 19.22
CA SER A 203 -16.19 13.46 19.18
C SER A 203 -17.43 13.66 20.05
N GLU A 204 -18.15 12.59 20.41
CA GLU A 204 -19.29 12.64 21.31
C GLU A 204 -18.92 12.30 22.76
N LEU A 205 -17.69 11.80 23.00
CA LEU A 205 -17.15 11.55 24.33
C LEU A 205 -16.40 12.78 24.86
N LEU A 206 -15.52 13.36 24.04
CA LEU A 206 -14.65 14.47 24.43
C LEU A 206 -15.33 15.67 25.10
N PRO A 207 -16.53 16.12 24.65
CA PRO A 207 -17.16 17.31 25.22
C PRO A 207 -17.78 17.08 26.61
N VAL A 208 -17.94 15.82 27.05
CA VAL A 208 -18.72 15.48 28.24
C VAL A 208 -17.84 15.43 29.49
N ALA A 209 -18.22 16.22 30.50
CA ALA A 209 -17.55 16.21 31.80
C ALA A 209 -17.89 14.96 32.61
N GLY A 210 -17.01 14.56 33.54
CA GLY A 210 -17.23 13.43 34.44
C GLY A 210 -16.80 12.07 33.88
N ILE A 211 -16.14 12.05 32.72
CA ILE A 211 -15.49 10.86 32.16
C ILE A 211 -14.00 11.10 31.88
N THR A 212 -13.25 10.02 31.75
CA THR A 212 -11.89 9.99 31.20
C THR A 212 -11.93 9.21 29.89
N LEU A 213 -11.50 9.84 28.79
CA LEU A 213 -11.28 9.15 27.52
C LEU A 213 -10.04 8.25 27.68
N VAL A 214 -10.23 6.94 27.57
CA VAL A 214 -9.15 5.94 27.59
C VAL A 214 -8.32 6.05 26.32
N GLY A 215 -8.97 6.22 25.17
CA GLY A 215 -8.34 6.33 23.86
C GLY A 215 -9.24 5.77 22.75
N ALA A 216 -8.73 5.76 21.52
CA ALA A 216 -9.34 5.01 20.42
C ALA A 216 -9.19 3.51 20.65
N ILE A 217 -10.19 2.71 20.24
CA ILE A 217 -10.03 1.24 20.20
C ILE A 217 -8.98 0.85 19.13
N PRO A 218 -8.31 -0.31 19.26
CA PRO A 218 -7.22 -0.71 18.36
C PRO A 218 -7.60 -0.71 16.88
N ASP A 219 -6.67 -0.25 16.03
CA ASP A 219 -6.86 -0.05 14.59
C ASP A 219 -7.32 -1.32 13.85
N ALA A 220 -6.80 -2.48 14.25
CA ALA A 220 -7.16 -3.78 13.68
C ALA A 220 -8.64 -4.16 13.89
N VAL A 221 -9.33 -3.53 14.85
CA VAL A 221 -10.76 -3.75 15.16
C VAL A 221 -11.54 -2.44 15.23
N GLN A 222 -11.01 -1.38 14.61
CA GLN A 222 -11.64 -0.07 14.55
C GLN A 222 -12.62 0.00 13.38
N SER A 223 -13.70 0.77 13.52
CA SER A 223 -14.57 1.15 12.41
C SER A 223 -14.59 2.66 12.27
N ILE A 224 -13.98 3.16 11.19
CA ILE A 224 -13.95 4.58 10.89
C ILE A 224 -15.24 4.96 10.18
N THR A 225 -16.05 5.81 10.80
CA THR A 225 -17.25 6.36 10.15
C THR A 225 -16.89 7.66 9.45
N VAL A 226 -17.11 7.72 8.14
CA VAL A 226 -17.03 8.97 7.36
C VAL A 226 -18.37 9.71 7.47
N PHE A 227 -18.32 10.98 7.82
CA PHE A 227 -19.45 11.90 7.85
C PHE A 227 -19.35 12.88 6.69
N SER A 228 -20.45 12.99 5.95
CA SER A 228 -20.51 13.72 4.69
C SER A 228 -21.72 14.64 4.70
N ALA A 229 -21.62 15.75 3.96
CA ALA A 229 -22.71 16.67 3.73
C ALA A 229 -23.23 16.54 2.30
N GLY A 230 -24.54 16.62 2.10
CA GLY A 230 -25.18 16.64 0.79
C GLY A 230 -26.27 17.69 0.71
N VAL A 231 -26.59 18.13 -0.51
CA VAL A 231 -27.69 19.06 -0.77
C VAL A 231 -28.98 18.26 -0.83
N ALA A 232 -29.98 18.62 -0.03
CA ALA A 232 -31.29 17.97 -0.07
C ALA A 232 -31.97 18.22 -1.44
N ALA A 233 -32.59 17.20 -2.00
CA ALA A 233 -33.26 17.28 -3.31
C ALA A 233 -34.41 18.29 -3.34
N ALA A 234 -35.07 18.52 -2.19
CA ALA A 234 -36.15 19.48 -2.04
C ALA A 234 -35.69 20.91 -1.70
N SER A 235 -34.37 21.17 -1.64
CA SER A 235 -33.81 22.47 -1.26
C SER A 235 -34.24 23.57 -2.22
N LYS A 236 -34.71 24.70 -1.66
CA LYS A 236 -35.01 25.92 -2.43
C LYS A 236 -33.81 26.85 -2.54
N SER A 237 -32.77 26.62 -1.74
CA SER A 237 -31.57 27.46 -1.63
C SER A 237 -30.29 26.68 -1.98
N SER A 238 -30.34 25.88 -3.05
CA SER A 238 -29.28 24.93 -3.42
C SER A 238 -27.90 25.57 -3.65
N THR A 239 -27.84 26.82 -4.15
CA THR A 239 -26.56 27.55 -4.26
C THR A 239 -25.95 27.84 -2.89
N ALA A 240 -26.74 28.38 -1.96
CA ALA A 240 -26.27 28.70 -0.61
C ALA A 240 -25.92 27.43 0.18
N ALA A 241 -26.69 26.35 -0.02
CA ALA A 241 -26.39 25.03 0.52
C ALA A 241 -25.01 24.52 0.07
N ARG A 242 -24.70 24.60 -1.23
CA ARG A 242 -23.36 24.22 -1.77
C ARG A 242 -22.24 25.10 -1.21
N GLN A 243 -22.49 26.41 -1.03
CA GLN A 243 -21.52 27.33 -0.44
C GLN A 243 -21.22 26.98 1.02
N LEU A 244 -22.24 26.64 1.82
CA LEU A 244 -22.06 26.18 3.19
C LEU A 244 -21.26 24.88 3.22
N ILE A 245 -21.58 23.89 2.39
CA ILE A 245 -20.83 22.62 2.30
C ILE A 245 -19.35 22.88 1.96
N ALA A 246 -19.08 23.73 0.97
CA ALA A 246 -17.72 24.10 0.60
C ALA A 246 -16.97 24.81 1.76
N TYR A 247 -17.66 25.66 2.53
CA TYR A 247 -17.08 26.30 3.71
C TYR A 247 -16.78 25.28 4.83
N LEU A 248 -17.67 24.31 5.07
CA LEU A 248 -17.42 23.24 6.05
C LEU A 248 -16.21 22.37 5.66
N ALA A 249 -15.92 22.20 4.36
CA ALA A 249 -14.75 21.47 3.85
C ALA A 249 -13.46 22.31 3.77
N SER A 250 -13.53 23.62 4.06
CA SER A 250 -12.43 24.58 3.95
C SER A 250 -11.41 24.45 5.10
N ALA A 251 -10.30 25.19 5.04
CA ALA A 251 -9.27 25.14 6.09
C ALA A 251 -9.79 25.49 7.51
N PRO A 252 -10.60 26.55 7.72
CA PRO A 252 -11.31 26.77 8.99
C PRO A 252 -12.18 25.58 9.40
N GLY A 253 -12.90 24.99 8.44
CA GLY A 253 -13.72 23.81 8.67
C GLY A 253 -12.93 22.63 9.22
N ARG A 254 -11.81 22.32 8.57
CA ARG A 254 -10.89 21.25 8.98
C ARG A 254 -10.32 21.46 10.39
N GLU A 255 -10.04 22.71 10.76
CA GLU A 255 -9.55 23.04 12.10
C GLU A 255 -10.64 22.83 13.18
N ALA A 256 -11.87 23.26 12.93
CA ALA A 256 -12.98 23.00 13.84
C ALA A 256 -13.28 21.49 13.98
N ILE A 257 -13.16 20.73 12.89
CA ILE A 257 -13.27 19.27 12.90
C ILE A 257 -12.20 18.65 13.82
N ARG A 258 -10.92 19.04 13.71
CA ARG A 258 -9.86 18.56 14.60
C ARG A 258 -10.13 18.87 16.07
N ARG A 259 -10.57 20.09 16.37
CA ARG A 259 -10.89 20.51 17.75
C ARG A 259 -12.03 19.72 18.36
N ALA A 260 -12.99 19.29 17.55
CA ALA A 260 -14.08 18.43 17.97
C ALA A 260 -13.67 16.95 18.14
N GLY A 261 -12.38 16.61 17.96
CA GLY A 261 -11.88 15.23 18.06
C GLY A 261 -12.23 14.35 16.88
N LEU A 262 -12.44 14.95 15.72
CA LEU A 262 -12.62 14.27 14.44
C LEU A 262 -11.39 14.46 13.56
N GLU A 263 -11.25 13.60 12.56
CA GLU A 263 -10.20 13.70 11.55
C GLU A 263 -10.78 14.36 10.29
N PRO A 264 -10.31 15.53 9.83
CA PRO A 264 -10.83 16.14 8.63
C PRO A 264 -10.51 15.32 7.38
N VAL A 265 -11.49 15.15 6.50
CA VAL A 265 -11.25 14.57 5.18
C VAL A 265 -10.60 15.63 4.30
N THR A 266 -9.34 15.40 3.94
CA THR A 266 -8.64 16.22 2.95
C THR A 266 -8.57 15.48 1.62
N ALA A 267 -8.25 16.21 0.55
CA ALA A 267 -7.78 15.55 -0.65
C ALA A 267 -6.60 14.65 -0.25
N PRO A 268 -6.57 13.38 -0.71
CA PRO A 268 -5.52 12.48 -0.33
C PRO A 268 -4.17 13.01 -0.83
N HIS A 269 -3.14 12.82 -0.02
CA HIS A 269 -1.78 13.03 -0.44
C HIS A 269 -1.45 12.06 -1.57
N GLN A 270 -0.94 12.57 -2.69
CA GLN A 270 -0.57 11.75 -3.82
C GLN A 270 0.88 11.32 -3.72
N ILE A 271 1.13 10.02 -3.84
CA ILE A 271 2.46 9.43 -3.81
C ILE A 271 2.62 8.57 -5.06
N ALA A 272 3.64 8.89 -5.86
CA ALA A 272 4.10 8.01 -6.94
C ALA A 272 5.10 7.02 -6.37
N LEU A 273 5.09 5.76 -6.81
CA LEU A 273 6.02 4.73 -6.36
C LEU A 273 6.47 3.84 -7.51
N THR A 274 7.60 3.19 -7.34
CA THR A 274 8.05 2.12 -8.23
C THR A 274 7.62 0.78 -7.66
N ARG A 275 6.99 -0.05 -8.48
CA ARG A 275 6.96 -1.50 -8.27
C ARG A 275 8.06 -2.12 -9.12
N VAL A 276 9.02 -2.79 -8.50
CA VAL A 276 10.21 -3.26 -9.22
C VAL A 276 9.82 -4.30 -10.26
N PHE A 277 8.99 -5.27 -9.87
CA PHE A 277 8.27 -6.23 -10.71
C PHE A 277 7.09 -6.85 -9.92
N PRO A 278 6.01 -7.32 -10.56
CA PRO A 278 5.49 -7.02 -11.91
C PRO A 278 4.88 -5.62 -12.02
N ASN A 279 5.06 -4.97 -13.16
CA ASN A 279 4.22 -3.84 -13.55
C ASN A 279 2.83 -4.35 -14.01
N ALA A 280 1.86 -3.44 -14.04
CA ALA A 280 0.54 -3.74 -14.55
C ALA A 280 0.59 -4.28 -15.99
N GLY A 281 -0.22 -5.31 -16.26
CA GLY A 281 -0.25 -6.00 -17.55
C GLY A 281 0.90 -6.98 -17.79
N GLN A 282 1.89 -7.07 -16.91
CA GLN A 282 3.01 -8.03 -17.05
C GLN A 282 2.66 -9.44 -16.57
N ILE A 283 1.50 -9.64 -15.97
CA ILE A 283 0.96 -10.95 -15.63
C ILE A 283 -0.31 -11.16 -16.44
N GLY A 284 -0.53 -12.39 -16.89
CA GLY A 284 -1.80 -12.79 -17.47
C GLY A 284 -2.12 -14.24 -17.13
N LEU A 285 -3.41 -14.51 -16.93
CA LEU A 285 -3.94 -15.85 -16.66
C LEU A 285 -4.38 -16.52 -17.96
N PHE A 286 -4.02 -17.80 -18.11
CA PHE A 286 -4.24 -18.60 -19.31
C PHE A 286 -4.82 -19.96 -18.94
N VAL A 287 -5.52 -20.57 -19.89
CA VAL A 287 -5.98 -21.96 -19.82
C VAL A 287 -5.60 -22.68 -21.12
N ALA A 288 -5.17 -23.94 -21.00
CA ALA A 288 -4.78 -24.78 -22.12
C ALA A 288 -5.08 -26.25 -21.84
N HIS A 289 -4.97 -27.11 -22.85
CA HIS A 289 -4.78 -28.53 -22.63
C HIS A 289 -3.40 -28.80 -21.99
N ALA A 290 -3.26 -29.93 -21.30
CA ALA A 290 -2.03 -30.29 -20.60
C ALA A 290 -0.80 -30.40 -21.54
N ASP A 291 -1.01 -30.73 -22.81
CA ASP A 291 0.02 -30.78 -23.86
C ASP A 291 0.37 -29.41 -24.47
N GLY A 292 -0.28 -28.34 -24.03
CA GLY A 292 -0.09 -26.98 -24.52
C GLY A 292 -0.95 -26.60 -25.72
N SER A 293 -1.74 -27.52 -26.27
CA SER A 293 -2.71 -27.19 -27.31
C SER A 293 -3.90 -26.39 -26.76
N ASN A 294 -4.59 -25.66 -27.65
CA ASN A 294 -5.76 -24.84 -27.31
C ASN A 294 -5.48 -23.82 -26.17
N GLU A 295 -4.25 -23.31 -26.11
CA GLU A 295 -3.89 -22.24 -25.19
C GLU A 295 -4.64 -20.95 -25.55
N ARG A 296 -5.26 -20.34 -24.54
CA ARG A 296 -5.88 -19.01 -24.67
C ARG A 296 -5.79 -18.21 -23.37
N PRO A 297 -5.76 -16.87 -23.44
CA PRO A 297 -5.90 -16.03 -22.26
C PRO A 297 -7.30 -16.23 -21.65
N MET A 298 -7.39 -16.04 -20.33
CA MET A 298 -8.66 -16.06 -19.60
C MET A 298 -9.45 -14.75 -19.79
N PHE A 299 -8.75 -13.64 -20.06
CA PHE A 299 -9.31 -12.30 -20.23
C PHE A 299 -8.74 -11.60 -21.47
N ASP A 300 -9.53 -10.73 -22.09
CA ASP A 300 -9.11 -9.96 -23.26
C ASP A 300 -7.96 -8.98 -22.93
N THR A 301 -7.98 -8.42 -21.72
CA THR A 301 -6.94 -7.51 -21.23
C THR A 301 -6.21 -8.13 -20.03
N PRO A 302 -4.87 -8.27 -20.09
CA PRO A 302 -4.11 -8.78 -18.95
C PRO A 302 -4.26 -7.83 -17.75
N GLY A 303 -4.55 -8.40 -16.59
CA GLY A 303 -4.46 -7.74 -15.30
C GLY A 303 -3.53 -8.54 -14.40
N MET A 304 -3.36 -8.14 -13.14
CA MET A 304 -2.56 -8.91 -12.20
C MET A 304 -3.37 -10.12 -11.69
N ASP A 305 -3.65 -11.06 -12.59
CA ASP A 305 -4.47 -12.25 -12.35
C ASP A 305 -3.55 -13.49 -12.27
N TYR A 306 -3.40 -14.08 -11.08
CA TYR A 306 -2.41 -15.12 -10.81
C TYR A 306 -2.85 -16.12 -9.72
N ASN A 307 -1.96 -17.04 -9.33
CA ASN A 307 -2.18 -18.06 -8.29
C ASN A 307 -3.49 -18.85 -8.42
N ALA A 308 -3.82 -19.27 -9.64
CA ALA A 308 -5.05 -19.98 -9.92
C ALA A 308 -5.04 -21.46 -9.48
N THR A 309 -6.21 -21.98 -9.10
CA THR A 309 -6.45 -23.39 -8.75
C THR A 309 -7.83 -23.85 -9.23
N TRP A 310 -7.96 -25.13 -9.58
CA TRP A 310 -9.22 -25.72 -10.03
C TRP A 310 -10.07 -26.19 -8.85
N SER A 311 -11.40 -26.08 -8.97
CA SER A 311 -12.31 -26.76 -8.06
C SER A 311 -12.21 -28.29 -8.22
N PRO A 312 -12.50 -29.08 -7.17
CA PRO A 312 -12.38 -30.54 -7.22
C PRO A 312 -13.26 -31.21 -8.29
N ASP A 313 -14.35 -30.56 -8.69
CA ASP A 313 -15.26 -31.00 -9.76
C ASP A 313 -14.84 -30.49 -11.16
N GLY A 314 -13.83 -29.64 -11.26
CA GLY A 314 -13.35 -29.05 -12.51
C GLY A 314 -14.29 -28.00 -13.13
N ALA A 315 -15.36 -27.60 -12.44
CA ALA A 315 -16.37 -26.67 -12.94
C ALA A 315 -15.97 -25.19 -12.82
N SER A 316 -15.03 -24.86 -11.93
CA SER A 316 -14.59 -23.50 -11.68
C SER A 316 -13.11 -23.42 -11.35
N ILE A 317 -12.58 -22.20 -11.41
CA ILE A 317 -11.21 -21.85 -11.08
C ILE A 317 -11.27 -20.71 -10.06
N VAL A 318 -10.47 -20.78 -9.01
CA VAL A 318 -10.21 -19.65 -8.10
C VAL A 318 -8.86 -19.06 -8.44
N TYR A 319 -8.74 -17.74 -8.45
CA TYR A 319 -7.51 -17.00 -8.74
C TYR A 319 -7.47 -15.70 -7.94
N THR A 320 -6.30 -15.09 -7.86
CA THR A 320 -6.07 -13.81 -7.16
C THR A 320 -6.03 -12.67 -8.17
N SER A 321 -6.63 -11.53 -7.83
CA SER A 321 -6.64 -10.32 -8.65
C SER A 321 -6.58 -9.06 -7.80
N ASP A 322 -5.93 -8.00 -8.30
CA ASP A 322 -5.90 -6.67 -7.67
C ASP A 322 -6.86 -5.65 -8.34
N ARG A 323 -7.72 -6.10 -9.24
CA ARG A 323 -8.60 -5.24 -10.04
C ARG A 323 -9.64 -4.45 -9.24
N GLU A 324 -10.01 -4.92 -8.05
CA GLU A 324 -11.12 -4.36 -7.25
C GLU A 324 -10.71 -3.99 -5.81
N GLY A 325 -9.41 -3.77 -5.55
CA GLY A 325 -8.92 -3.40 -4.21
C GLY A 325 -7.47 -3.81 -3.98
N SER A 326 -7.20 -4.36 -2.79
CA SER A 326 -5.99 -5.16 -2.54
C SER A 326 -6.04 -6.45 -3.38
N GLN A 327 -5.19 -7.42 -3.05
CA GLN A 327 -5.26 -8.76 -3.62
C GLN A 327 -6.46 -9.50 -3.05
N GLU A 328 -7.36 -9.92 -3.92
CA GLU A 328 -8.62 -10.58 -3.56
C GLU A 328 -8.81 -11.87 -4.35
N LEU A 329 -9.54 -12.81 -3.76
CA LEU A 329 -9.88 -14.07 -4.39
C LEU A 329 -11.13 -13.92 -5.27
N PHE A 330 -11.04 -14.44 -6.49
CA PHE A 330 -12.14 -14.50 -7.44
C PHE A 330 -12.36 -15.93 -7.92
N ARG A 331 -13.61 -16.24 -8.24
CA ARG A 331 -14.02 -17.48 -8.90
C ARG A 331 -14.45 -17.19 -10.34
N ILE A 332 -14.12 -18.08 -11.26
CA ILE A 332 -14.49 -17.98 -12.67
C ILE A 332 -14.72 -19.37 -13.26
N ARG A 333 -15.51 -19.47 -14.33
CA ARG A 333 -15.59 -20.70 -15.11
C ARG A 333 -14.37 -20.85 -16.02
N PRO A 334 -14.01 -22.09 -16.41
CA PRO A 334 -12.88 -22.31 -17.32
C PRO A 334 -13.00 -21.61 -18.67
N ASP A 335 -14.22 -21.29 -19.12
CA ASP A 335 -14.49 -20.55 -20.35
C ASP A 335 -14.27 -19.03 -20.23
N GLY A 336 -13.97 -18.51 -19.04
CA GLY A 336 -13.80 -17.08 -18.76
C GLY A 336 -15.09 -16.36 -18.33
N THR A 337 -16.21 -17.07 -18.22
CA THR A 337 -17.50 -16.47 -17.81
C THR A 337 -17.77 -16.61 -16.31
N GLY A 338 -18.76 -15.85 -15.81
CA GLY A 338 -19.27 -16.04 -14.45
C GLY A 338 -18.29 -15.63 -13.35
N ARG A 339 -17.52 -14.56 -13.57
CA ARG A 339 -16.61 -13.99 -12.56
C ARG A 339 -17.39 -13.59 -11.30
N GLU A 340 -16.90 -14.01 -10.15
CA GLU A 340 -17.46 -13.72 -8.84
C GLU A 340 -16.33 -13.40 -7.86
N ARG A 341 -16.45 -12.29 -7.13
CA ARG A 341 -15.54 -11.95 -6.03
C ARG A 341 -15.88 -12.79 -4.79
N LEU A 342 -14.87 -13.43 -4.19
CA LEU A 342 -15.04 -14.32 -3.03
C LEU A 342 -14.65 -13.66 -1.70
N THR A 343 -13.69 -12.75 -1.72
CA THR A 343 -13.22 -11.99 -0.55
C THR A 343 -13.32 -10.48 -0.81
N ASP A 344 -13.60 -9.71 0.23
CA ASP A 344 -13.63 -8.24 0.18
C ASP A 344 -13.11 -7.68 1.52
N HIS A 345 -11.82 -7.35 1.55
CA HIS A 345 -11.15 -6.83 2.74
C HIS A 345 -9.87 -6.05 2.35
N PRO A 346 -9.47 -5.00 3.10
CA PRO A 346 -8.23 -4.27 2.84
C PRO A 346 -6.93 -5.07 3.09
N ALA A 347 -7.02 -6.37 3.35
CA ALA A 347 -5.88 -7.24 3.60
C ALA A 347 -5.55 -7.99 2.30
N TYR A 348 -4.28 -8.33 2.13
CA TYR A 348 -3.83 -9.24 1.09
C TYR A 348 -4.45 -10.63 1.29
N ASP A 349 -5.20 -11.11 0.29
CA ASP A 349 -5.76 -12.46 0.21
C ASP A 349 -5.30 -13.18 -1.07
N ASP A 350 -4.66 -14.34 -0.92
CA ASP A 350 -4.02 -15.03 -2.04
C ASP A 350 -3.86 -16.55 -1.81
N GLN A 351 -3.31 -17.26 -2.79
CA GLN A 351 -2.79 -18.63 -2.70
C GLN A 351 -3.86 -19.64 -2.26
N ALA A 352 -5.06 -19.52 -2.83
CA ALA A 352 -6.19 -20.36 -2.46
C ALA A 352 -5.99 -21.85 -2.81
N ALA A 353 -6.58 -22.72 -2.02
CA ALA A 353 -6.67 -24.15 -2.24
C ALA A 353 -8.04 -24.68 -1.78
N PHE A 354 -8.69 -25.46 -2.63
CA PHE A 354 -9.99 -26.06 -2.31
C PHE A 354 -9.88 -27.17 -1.26
N ALA A 355 -10.85 -27.19 -0.35
CA ALA A 355 -11.16 -28.39 0.40
C ALA A 355 -11.68 -29.49 -0.56
N PRO A 356 -11.49 -30.78 -0.26
CA PRO A 356 -11.88 -31.87 -1.15
C PRO A 356 -13.38 -31.90 -1.48
N ASP A 357 -14.21 -31.41 -0.56
CA ASP A 357 -15.66 -31.30 -0.71
C ASP A 357 -16.11 -30.11 -1.60
N GLY A 358 -15.19 -29.22 -1.99
CA GLY A 358 -15.47 -28.03 -2.79
C GLY A 358 -16.28 -26.94 -2.06
N SER A 359 -16.59 -27.11 -0.78
CA SER A 359 -17.41 -26.18 0.02
C SER A 359 -16.60 -25.04 0.64
N ARG A 360 -15.29 -25.26 0.82
CA ARG A 360 -14.37 -24.34 1.50
C ARG A 360 -13.09 -24.13 0.71
N LEU A 361 -12.45 -23.00 0.96
CA LEU A 361 -11.06 -22.73 0.60
C LEU A 361 -10.20 -22.67 1.86
N ALA A 362 -8.94 -23.07 1.76
CA ALA A 362 -7.86 -22.50 2.57
C ALA A 362 -7.13 -21.46 1.72
N PHE A 363 -6.66 -20.38 2.31
CA PHE A 363 -5.97 -19.31 1.60
C PHE A 363 -5.06 -18.54 2.56
N VAL A 364 -4.12 -17.77 2.00
CA VAL A 364 -3.25 -16.88 2.76
C VAL A 364 -3.95 -15.54 2.93
N SER A 365 -3.94 -15.00 4.15
CA SER A 365 -4.44 -13.66 4.45
C SER A 365 -3.56 -12.92 5.44
N THR A 366 -3.48 -11.59 5.30
CA THR A 366 -2.77 -10.68 6.21
C THR A 366 -3.69 -9.98 7.22
N ARG A 367 -4.95 -10.44 7.36
CA ARG A 367 -5.91 -9.90 8.35
C ARG A 367 -5.39 -9.91 9.80
N ASP A 368 -4.46 -10.81 10.10
CA ASP A 368 -3.85 -10.93 11.42
C ASP A 368 -2.59 -10.07 11.53
N GLY A 369 -2.76 -8.79 11.87
CA GLY A 369 -1.65 -7.88 12.12
C GLY A 369 -0.76 -7.61 10.90
N GLY A 370 -1.23 -7.91 9.69
CA GLY A 370 -0.51 -7.74 8.43
C GLY A 370 0.45 -8.89 8.08
N TYR A 371 0.58 -9.93 8.90
CA TYR A 371 1.43 -11.09 8.60
C TYR A 371 0.68 -12.16 7.83
N ALA A 372 1.35 -12.86 6.90
CA ALA A 372 0.75 -13.93 6.13
C ALA A 372 0.37 -15.15 7.01
N ARG A 373 -0.91 -15.47 7.07
CA ARG A 373 -1.47 -16.60 7.84
C ARG A 373 -2.45 -17.40 7.00
N ILE A 374 -2.67 -18.66 7.37
CA ILE A 374 -3.68 -19.51 6.75
C ILE A 374 -5.05 -19.19 7.35
N TYR A 375 -6.02 -18.96 6.46
CA TYR A 375 -7.44 -18.80 6.76
C TYR A 375 -8.25 -19.83 5.98
N THR A 376 -9.46 -20.13 6.46
CA THR A 376 -10.48 -20.81 5.66
C THR A 376 -11.61 -19.86 5.28
N LEU A 377 -12.17 -20.04 4.08
CA LEU A 377 -13.37 -19.36 3.58
C LEU A 377 -14.45 -20.38 3.30
N ASP A 378 -15.64 -20.21 3.88
CA ASP A 378 -16.84 -20.94 3.49
C ASP A 378 -17.47 -20.29 2.24
N LEU A 379 -17.56 -21.03 1.14
CA LEU A 379 -17.94 -20.46 -0.16
C LEU A 379 -19.42 -20.08 -0.26
N ARG A 380 -20.27 -20.62 0.62
CA ARG A 380 -21.72 -20.34 0.65
C ARG A 380 -22.04 -19.09 1.46
N SER A 381 -21.50 -19.03 2.67
CA SER A 381 -21.76 -17.94 3.63
C SER A 381 -20.78 -16.78 3.50
N LYS A 382 -19.67 -16.97 2.76
CA LYS A 382 -18.53 -16.04 2.65
C LYS A 382 -17.84 -15.73 3.99
N GLN A 383 -18.07 -16.56 5.01
CA GLN A 383 -17.45 -16.39 6.31
C GLN A 383 -16.00 -16.88 6.28
N THR A 384 -15.10 -16.08 6.85
CA THR A 384 -13.68 -16.41 7.00
C THR A 384 -13.35 -16.79 8.44
N ARG A 385 -12.36 -17.66 8.61
CA ARG A 385 -11.84 -18.09 9.92
C ARG A 385 -10.32 -18.23 9.85
N ALA A 386 -9.62 -17.68 10.83
CA ALA A 386 -8.18 -17.91 10.99
C ALA A 386 -7.91 -19.38 11.38
N VAL A 387 -6.95 -20.00 10.71
CA VAL A 387 -6.44 -21.35 11.04
C VAL A 387 -5.14 -21.23 11.82
N THR A 388 -4.24 -20.38 11.35
CA THR A 388 -2.99 -20.03 12.03
C THR A 388 -3.05 -18.58 12.51
N THR A 389 -2.35 -18.27 13.60
CA THR A 389 -2.32 -16.90 14.18
C THR A 389 -0.89 -16.50 14.53
N THR A 390 -0.68 -15.20 14.66
CA THR A 390 0.59 -14.60 15.05
C THR A 390 0.83 -14.86 16.53
N THR A 391 1.98 -15.47 16.80
CA THR A 391 2.46 -15.79 18.13
C THR A 391 3.89 -15.31 18.27
N ARG A 392 4.43 -15.37 19.50
CA ARG A 392 5.85 -15.14 19.72
C ARG A 392 6.74 -16.09 18.91
N GLU A 393 6.30 -17.33 18.70
CA GLU A 393 7.05 -18.34 17.96
C GLU A 393 7.06 -18.08 16.45
N THR A 394 5.96 -17.56 15.89
CA THR A 394 5.93 -17.23 14.46
C THR A 394 6.82 -16.02 14.15
N GLY A 395 6.91 -15.06 15.08
CA GLY A 395 7.63 -13.80 14.85
C GLY A 395 7.08 -13.09 13.62
N ILE A 396 7.98 -12.56 12.78
CA ILE A 396 7.65 -11.91 11.50
C ILE A 396 7.45 -12.90 10.33
N GLY A 397 7.69 -14.20 10.55
CA GLY A 397 7.52 -15.21 9.50
C GLY A 397 6.06 -15.41 9.11
N GLY A 398 5.81 -15.83 7.88
CA GLY A 398 4.53 -16.12 7.26
C GLY A 398 4.26 -17.61 7.02
N ASP A 399 3.00 -17.92 6.71
CA ASP A 399 2.52 -19.23 6.28
C ASP A 399 1.97 -19.14 4.84
N PHE A 400 2.41 -20.04 3.96
CA PHE A 400 2.22 -19.91 2.51
C PHE A 400 1.71 -21.21 1.85
N ARG A 401 1.12 -21.06 0.66
CA ARG A 401 0.77 -22.12 -0.29
C ARG A 401 0.03 -23.31 0.36
N PRO A 402 -1.13 -23.09 0.99
CA PRO A 402 -1.89 -24.16 1.63
C PRO A 402 -2.34 -25.23 0.62
N SER A 403 -2.49 -26.47 1.10
CA SER A 403 -3.10 -27.58 0.38
C SER A 403 -3.86 -28.46 1.35
N TRP A 404 -5.09 -28.84 0.99
CA TRP A 404 -5.88 -29.76 1.80
C TRP A 404 -5.47 -31.21 1.60
N SER A 405 -5.57 -32.01 2.67
CA SER A 405 -5.53 -33.47 2.58
C SER A 405 -6.78 -33.99 1.89
N PRO A 406 -6.71 -35.14 1.19
CA PRO A 406 -7.87 -35.71 0.48
C PRO A 406 -9.08 -36.03 1.38
N ASP A 407 -8.84 -36.28 2.67
CA ASP A 407 -9.87 -36.53 3.68
C ASP A 407 -10.42 -35.25 4.34
N GLY A 408 -9.88 -34.08 4.01
CA GLY A 408 -10.27 -32.78 4.55
C GLY A 408 -9.89 -32.55 6.02
N GLN A 409 -9.10 -33.44 6.64
CA GLN A 409 -8.75 -33.34 8.06
C GLN A 409 -7.51 -32.47 8.33
N TRP A 410 -6.69 -32.24 7.32
CA TRP A 410 -5.42 -31.54 7.45
C TRP A 410 -5.21 -30.52 6.33
N ILE A 411 -4.48 -29.46 6.66
CA ILE A 411 -3.96 -28.47 5.72
C ILE A 411 -2.44 -28.51 5.84
N ALA A 412 -1.76 -28.79 4.72
CA ALA A 412 -0.33 -28.64 4.59
C ALA A 412 0.00 -27.25 4.07
N PHE A 413 1.08 -26.65 4.54
CA PHE A 413 1.55 -25.34 4.08
C PHE A 413 3.06 -25.23 4.32
N SER A 414 3.72 -24.33 3.59
CA SER A 414 5.10 -23.96 3.87
C SER A 414 5.12 -22.76 4.82
N SER A 415 6.17 -22.64 5.63
CA SER A 415 6.27 -21.55 6.59
C SER A 415 7.72 -21.22 6.90
N ASP A 416 8.02 -19.93 6.91
CA ASP A 416 9.30 -19.38 7.36
C ASP A 416 9.23 -18.93 8.84
N ARG A 417 8.20 -19.37 9.58
CA ARG A 417 8.04 -19.10 11.02
C ARG A 417 9.32 -19.30 11.81
N GLY A 418 9.57 -18.38 12.74
CA GLY A 418 10.77 -18.39 13.58
C GLY A 418 12.04 -17.91 12.87
N THR A 419 11.95 -17.48 11.60
CA THR A 419 13.05 -16.79 10.91
C THR A 419 13.24 -15.37 11.44
N THR A 420 14.46 -14.84 11.30
CA THR A 420 14.79 -13.45 11.63
C THR A 420 15.13 -12.62 10.38
N MET A 421 14.74 -13.08 9.18
CA MET A 421 15.03 -12.42 7.89
C MET A 421 16.50 -12.01 7.70
N LYS A 422 17.43 -12.87 8.11
CA LYS A 422 18.86 -12.56 7.97
C LYS A 422 19.21 -12.29 6.51
N MET A 423 19.94 -11.20 6.30
CA MET A 423 20.58 -10.92 5.02
C MET A 423 21.41 -12.12 4.55
N ALA A 424 21.38 -12.39 3.25
CA ALA A 424 22.34 -13.29 2.61
C ALA A 424 23.77 -12.78 2.86
N ARG A 425 24.74 -13.71 2.95
CA ARG A 425 26.14 -13.33 3.17
C ARG A 425 26.62 -12.39 2.07
N GLY A 426 27.12 -11.22 2.47
CA GLY A 426 27.58 -10.19 1.53
C GLY A 426 26.47 -9.62 0.65
N ARG A 427 25.21 -9.68 1.09
CA ARG A 427 24.06 -9.13 0.37
C ARG A 427 23.14 -8.40 1.34
N TRP A 428 22.22 -7.62 0.81
CA TRP A 428 21.27 -6.83 1.61
C TRP A 428 19.87 -7.44 1.58
N GLU A 429 19.62 -8.32 0.63
CA GLU A 429 18.42 -9.13 0.51
C GLU A 429 18.41 -10.27 1.53
N ALA A 430 17.25 -10.52 2.15
CA ALA A 430 17.07 -11.61 3.09
C ALA A 430 16.96 -12.97 2.37
N LEU A 431 17.56 -13.99 2.98
CA LEU A 431 17.29 -15.38 2.64
C LEU A 431 15.93 -15.82 3.20
N GLN A 432 15.28 -16.76 2.53
CA GLN A 432 14.01 -17.32 3.00
C GLN A 432 14.17 -18.82 3.28
N PRO A 433 14.34 -19.25 4.53
CA PRO A 433 14.13 -20.65 4.88
C PRO A 433 12.63 -20.96 4.85
N ALA A 434 12.23 -22.18 4.54
CA ALA A 434 10.83 -22.58 4.70
C ALA A 434 10.74 -24.07 5.01
N ALA A 435 9.90 -24.43 5.96
CA ALA A 435 9.60 -25.82 6.29
C ALA A 435 8.13 -26.12 6.06
N LEU A 436 7.81 -27.41 5.89
CA LEU A 436 6.44 -27.86 5.71
C LEU A 436 5.79 -28.15 7.06
N TYR A 437 4.55 -27.72 7.21
CA TYR A 437 3.74 -27.92 8.40
C TYR A 437 2.38 -28.53 8.04
N LEU A 438 1.77 -29.14 9.04
CA LEU A 438 0.40 -29.63 9.02
C LEU A 438 -0.38 -29.00 10.15
N VAL A 439 -1.61 -28.61 9.89
CA VAL A 439 -2.57 -28.10 10.88
C VAL A 439 -3.97 -28.61 10.57
N ARG A 440 -4.81 -28.79 11.59
CA ARG A 440 -6.23 -29.07 11.37
C ARG A 440 -6.96 -27.78 10.96
N PRO A 441 -8.07 -27.85 10.21
CA PRO A 441 -8.83 -26.67 9.80
C PRO A 441 -9.38 -25.82 10.95
N ASP A 442 -9.48 -26.38 12.16
CA ASP A 442 -9.89 -25.65 13.36
C ASP A 442 -8.73 -24.89 14.04
N GLY A 443 -7.51 -25.04 13.55
CA GLY A 443 -6.27 -24.45 14.06
C GLY A 443 -5.48 -25.35 15.03
N THR A 444 -5.99 -26.53 15.37
CA THR A 444 -5.34 -27.45 16.32
C THR A 444 -4.36 -28.39 15.63
N GLY A 445 -3.53 -29.07 16.42
CA GLY A 445 -2.63 -30.12 15.92
C GLY A 445 -1.50 -29.64 15.01
N LEU A 446 -1.18 -28.34 15.06
CA LEU A 446 -0.06 -27.76 14.32
C LEU A 446 1.23 -28.54 14.61
N ARG A 447 1.86 -29.08 13.56
CA ARG A 447 3.13 -29.80 13.65
C ARG A 447 3.97 -29.62 12.41
N ARG A 448 5.27 -29.70 12.58
CA ARG A 448 6.27 -29.66 11.51
C ARG A 448 6.42 -31.03 10.84
N VAL A 449 6.70 -31.05 9.55
CA VAL A 449 6.92 -32.26 8.74
C VAL A 449 8.38 -32.40 8.29
N THR A 450 9.03 -31.31 7.88
CA THR A 450 10.44 -31.34 7.41
C THR A 450 11.38 -30.71 8.43
N GLU A 451 12.61 -31.22 8.59
CA GLU A 451 13.62 -30.64 9.51
C GLU A 451 14.18 -29.27 9.04
N HIS A 452 15.07 -28.64 9.83
CA HIS A 452 15.57 -27.27 9.55
C HIS A 452 17.00 -27.21 9.02
N ALA A 453 17.20 -26.50 7.90
CA ALA A 453 18.40 -25.76 7.49
C ALA A 453 18.17 -25.00 6.15
N ASP A 454 17.20 -25.47 5.36
CA ASP A 454 16.99 -25.09 3.96
C ASP A 454 15.54 -24.65 3.65
N PHE A 455 15.12 -24.71 2.39
CA PHE A 455 13.78 -24.37 1.92
C PHE A 455 13.06 -25.58 1.33
N CYS A 456 11.80 -25.80 1.72
CA CYS A 456 10.83 -26.68 1.06
C CYS A 456 9.46 -25.99 0.97
N GLY A 457 8.88 -25.97 -0.23
CA GLY A 457 7.69 -25.16 -0.53
C GLY A 457 6.63 -25.85 -1.39
N THR A 458 5.44 -25.22 -1.40
CA THR A 458 4.26 -25.57 -2.18
C THR A 458 3.84 -27.04 -1.99
N PRO A 459 3.52 -27.49 -0.77
CA PRO A 459 3.20 -28.88 -0.50
C PRO A 459 1.91 -29.30 -1.21
N ARG A 460 1.90 -30.51 -1.82
CA ARG A 460 0.71 -31.15 -2.39
C ARG A 460 0.56 -32.57 -1.85
N PHE A 461 -0.62 -32.91 -1.34
CA PHE A 461 -0.89 -34.26 -0.88
C PHE A 461 -0.94 -35.26 -2.04
N SER A 462 -0.43 -36.47 -1.80
CA SER A 462 -0.78 -37.65 -2.61
C SER A 462 -2.25 -38.01 -2.43
N ALA A 463 -2.83 -38.72 -3.40
CA ALA A 463 -4.24 -39.11 -3.38
C ALA A 463 -4.63 -39.98 -2.16
N ASP A 464 -3.68 -40.75 -1.61
CA ASP A 464 -3.85 -41.56 -0.40
C ASP A 464 -3.62 -40.77 0.90
N GLY A 465 -3.24 -39.49 0.81
CA GLY A 465 -2.98 -38.62 1.95
C GLY A 465 -1.71 -38.96 2.76
N ARG A 466 -0.88 -39.90 2.30
CA ARG A 466 0.30 -40.38 3.06
C ARG A 466 1.57 -39.59 2.79
N ARG A 467 1.66 -38.90 1.65
CA ARG A 467 2.88 -38.22 1.20
C ARG A 467 2.59 -36.77 0.83
N LEU A 468 3.60 -35.92 0.98
CA LEU A 468 3.64 -34.57 0.41
C LEU A 468 4.64 -34.52 -0.75
N LEU A 469 4.21 -33.99 -1.87
CA LEU A 469 5.08 -33.54 -2.96
C LEU A 469 5.47 -32.08 -2.70
N ALA A 470 6.76 -31.78 -2.75
CA ALA A 470 7.29 -30.43 -2.54
C ALA A 470 8.46 -30.16 -3.51
N HIS A 471 8.82 -28.89 -3.66
CA HIS A 471 10.13 -28.53 -4.19
C HIS A 471 11.00 -28.03 -3.06
N CYS A 472 12.26 -28.46 -3.02
CA CYS A 472 13.23 -28.07 -1.99
C CYS A 472 14.50 -27.52 -2.63
N MET A 473 15.22 -26.67 -1.90
CA MET A 473 16.50 -26.11 -2.34
C MET A 473 17.33 -25.67 -1.13
N PRO A 474 18.67 -25.64 -1.25
CA PRO A 474 19.51 -24.97 -0.27
C PRO A 474 19.04 -23.54 -0.01
N ILE A 475 19.12 -23.06 1.24
CA ILE A 475 18.64 -21.71 1.59
C ILE A 475 19.28 -20.61 0.73
N GLU A 476 20.56 -20.74 0.39
CA GLU A 476 21.29 -19.76 -0.43
C GLU A 476 20.72 -19.63 -1.86
N HIS A 477 20.12 -20.70 -2.39
CA HIS A 477 19.50 -20.70 -3.72
C HIS A 477 18.19 -19.88 -3.75
N THR A 478 17.57 -19.63 -2.60
CA THR A 478 16.31 -18.84 -2.50
C THR A 478 16.45 -17.42 -3.03
N LEU A 479 17.67 -16.89 -3.15
CA LEU A 479 17.89 -15.57 -3.74
C LEU A 479 18.02 -15.58 -5.26
N GLU A 480 18.59 -16.63 -5.84
CA GLU A 480 18.71 -16.70 -7.29
C GLU A 480 17.41 -17.17 -7.94
N THR A 481 16.66 -18.06 -7.27
CA THR A 481 15.38 -18.59 -7.79
C THR A 481 14.25 -17.55 -7.81
N ARG A 482 14.30 -16.51 -6.96
CA ARG A 482 13.36 -15.39 -7.00
C ARG A 482 13.56 -14.42 -8.16
N ARG A 483 14.66 -14.50 -8.91
CA ARG A 483 14.87 -13.65 -10.11
C ARG A 483 13.95 -14.07 -11.25
N LEU A 484 13.65 -13.14 -12.16
CA LEU A 484 12.89 -13.42 -13.38
C LEU A 484 13.50 -14.60 -14.17
N ASN A 485 14.83 -14.56 -14.37
CA ASN A 485 15.60 -15.59 -15.07
C ASN A 485 16.70 -16.10 -14.14
N PRO A 486 16.48 -17.20 -13.42
CA PRO A 486 17.49 -17.78 -12.54
C PRO A 486 18.76 -18.21 -13.30
N LEU A 487 19.93 -18.03 -12.68
CA LEU A 487 21.20 -18.49 -13.24
C LEU A 487 21.35 -20.02 -13.12
N PRO A 488 22.05 -20.69 -14.06
CA PRO A 488 22.33 -22.13 -13.99
C PRO A 488 22.99 -22.53 -12.66
N GLY A 489 22.68 -23.73 -12.16
CA GLY A 489 23.25 -24.29 -10.93
C GLY A 489 22.46 -23.98 -9.65
N ASN A 490 21.44 -23.13 -9.71
CA ASN A 490 20.55 -22.82 -8.59
C ASN A 490 19.34 -23.76 -8.57
N ASP A 491 19.61 -25.06 -8.68
CA ASP A 491 18.58 -26.06 -8.91
C ASP A 491 17.67 -26.23 -7.68
N THR A 492 16.39 -26.48 -7.93
CA THR A 492 15.47 -27.02 -6.93
C THR A 492 15.36 -28.53 -7.14
N GLN A 493 14.96 -29.28 -6.13
CA GLN A 493 14.67 -30.71 -6.22
C GLN A 493 13.17 -30.93 -6.01
N LEU A 494 12.54 -31.77 -6.84
CA LEU A 494 11.21 -32.28 -6.54
C LEU A 494 11.36 -33.45 -5.58
N VAL A 495 10.63 -33.44 -4.48
CA VAL A 495 10.71 -34.48 -3.45
C VAL A 495 9.34 -34.98 -3.06
N SER A 496 9.26 -36.28 -2.74
CA SER A 496 8.12 -36.89 -2.07
C SER A 496 8.50 -37.19 -0.62
N ILE A 497 7.69 -36.72 0.32
CA ILE A 497 7.97 -36.79 1.76
C ILE A 497 6.88 -37.65 2.40
N ASP A 498 7.26 -38.72 3.08
CA ASP A 498 6.34 -39.53 3.87
C ASP A 498 5.94 -38.77 5.16
N ILE A 499 4.64 -38.57 5.37
CA ILE A 499 4.13 -37.70 6.44
C ILE A 499 4.31 -38.31 7.84
N ALA A 500 4.33 -39.65 7.92
CA ALA A 500 4.42 -40.37 9.19
C ALA A 500 5.86 -40.45 9.68
N THR A 501 6.81 -40.67 8.76
CA THR A 501 8.22 -40.93 9.06
C THR A 501 9.12 -39.71 8.81
N GLY A 502 8.68 -38.74 8.01
CA GLY A 502 9.51 -37.62 7.55
C GLY A 502 10.51 -38.01 6.45
N ALA A 503 10.49 -39.26 5.97
CA ALA A 503 11.43 -39.74 4.97
C ALA A 503 11.27 -39.01 3.64
N VAL A 504 12.38 -38.51 3.08
CA VAL A 504 12.42 -37.72 1.84
C VAL A 504 12.95 -38.57 0.69
N THR A 505 12.19 -38.63 -0.41
CA THR A 505 12.59 -39.28 -1.66
C THR A 505 12.72 -38.23 -2.77
N VAL A 506 13.90 -38.10 -3.37
CA VAL A 506 14.12 -37.20 -4.51
C VAL A 506 13.55 -37.83 -5.78
N LEU A 507 12.81 -37.04 -6.55
CA LEU A 507 12.16 -37.46 -7.79
C LEU A 507 13.01 -37.10 -9.03
N PRO A 508 13.03 -37.95 -10.07
CA PRO A 508 13.85 -37.73 -11.26
C PRO A 508 13.23 -36.62 -12.14
N ALA A 509 13.72 -35.39 -12.01
CA ALA A 509 13.24 -34.23 -12.76
C ALA A 509 14.36 -33.39 -13.40
N GLY A 510 15.59 -33.91 -13.46
CA GLY A 510 16.75 -33.24 -14.05
C GLY A 510 17.19 -31.95 -13.31
N PRO A 511 18.23 -31.26 -13.82
CA PRO A 511 18.67 -29.97 -13.30
C PRO A 511 17.68 -28.83 -13.65
N GLY A 512 17.85 -27.68 -13.00
CA GLY A 512 17.04 -26.47 -13.20
C GLY A 512 16.12 -26.12 -12.01
N VAL A 513 15.36 -25.04 -12.18
CA VAL A 513 14.44 -24.47 -11.18
C VAL A 513 13.04 -24.97 -11.45
N LYS A 514 12.66 -26.04 -10.73
CA LYS A 514 11.33 -26.64 -10.74
C LYS A 514 10.47 -26.11 -9.60
N ILE A 515 9.28 -25.62 -9.94
CA ILE A 515 8.30 -25.04 -8.99
C ILE A 515 6.87 -25.45 -9.40
N SER A 516 5.88 -25.13 -8.57
CA SER A 516 4.46 -25.29 -8.89
C SER A 516 4.07 -26.72 -9.30
N GLN A 517 4.57 -27.69 -8.57
CA GLN A 517 4.38 -29.12 -8.84
C GLN A 517 3.00 -29.63 -8.40
N SER A 518 2.47 -30.66 -9.08
CA SER A 518 1.25 -31.38 -8.71
C SER A 518 1.30 -32.85 -9.13
N PHE A 519 0.70 -33.72 -8.32
CA PHE A 519 0.36 -35.07 -8.76
C PHE A 519 -0.74 -35.03 -9.82
N LEU A 520 -0.67 -35.93 -10.79
CA LEU A 520 -1.65 -36.11 -11.86
C LEU A 520 -2.10 -37.57 -11.93
N PRO A 521 -3.28 -37.84 -12.53
CA PRO A 521 -3.70 -39.21 -12.82
C PRO A 521 -2.63 -40.01 -13.58
N GLY A 522 -2.51 -41.30 -13.27
CA GLY A 522 -1.51 -42.17 -13.92
C GLY A 522 -0.09 -42.04 -13.38
N ASN A 523 0.08 -41.52 -12.16
CA ASN A 523 1.37 -41.33 -11.46
C ASN A 523 2.35 -40.36 -12.14
N ASP A 524 1.88 -39.50 -13.04
CA ASP A 524 2.71 -38.42 -13.58
C ASP A 524 2.71 -37.22 -12.63
N ILE A 525 3.74 -36.40 -12.74
CA ILE A 525 3.90 -35.16 -11.98
C ILE A 525 4.12 -34.03 -12.96
N GLY A 526 3.20 -33.08 -12.95
CA GLY A 526 3.35 -31.82 -13.66
C GLY A 526 4.11 -30.81 -12.81
N TYR A 527 5.00 -30.03 -13.42
CA TYR A 527 5.74 -28.95 -12.75
C TYR A 527 6.12 -27.85 -13.73
N VAL A 528 6.39 -26.66 -13.22
CA VAL A 528 6.90 -25.52 -13.98
C VAL A 528 8.42 -25.52 -13.91
N ARG A 529 9.08 -25.31 -15.05
CA ARG A 529 10.48 -24.85 -15.10
C ARG A 529 10.54 -23.37 -15.42
N LYS A 530 11.20 -22.63 -14.53
CA LYS A 530 11.36 -21.18 -14.61
C LYS A 530 12.66 -20.76 -15.31
N ASP A 531 13.63 -21.66 -15.40
CA ASP A 531 14.99 -21.42 -15.89
C ASP A 531 15.19 -21.87 -17.35
N GLY A 532 16.36 -21.51 -17.91
CA GLY A 532 16.82 -21.99 -19.22
C GLY A 532 16.21 -21.27 -20.42
N ALA A 533 16.57 -21.70 -21.63
CA ALA A 533 16.10 -21.11 -22.89
C ALA A 533 14.65 -21.46 -23.22
N GLU A 534 14.11 -22.54 -22.64
CA GLU A 534 12.75 -23.01 -22.87
C GLU A 534 11.96 -23.20 -21.56
N PRO A 535 11.63 -22.11 -20.83
CA PRO A 535 10.77 -22.21 -19.66
C PRO A 535 9.35 -22.66 -20.05
N GLY A 536 8.61 -23.19 -19.07
CA GLY A 536 7.24 -23.63 -19.27
C GLY A 536 6.84 -24.80 -18.38
N ILE A 537 5.86 -25.57 -18.82
CA ILE A 537 5.31 -26.72 -18.09
C ILE A 537 5.95 -28.02 -18.60
N PHE A 538 6.37 -28.85 -17.65
CA PHE A 538 7.06 -30.12 -17.84
C PHE A 538 6.39 -31.22 -17.03
N TYR A 539 6.63 -32.46 -17.45
CA TYR A 539 6.10 -33.65 -16.81
C TYR A 539 7.21 -34.66 -16.55
N THR A 540 7.11 -35.43 -15.47
CA THR A 540 8.08 -36.51 -15.17
C THR A 540 8.06 -37.62 -16.21
N SER A 541 6.96 -37.78 -16.95
CA SER A 541 6.87 -38.67 -18.11
C SER A 541 7.70 -38.21 -19.33
N GLY A 542 8.30 -37.01 -19.30
CA GLY A 542 9.04 -36.41 -20.41
C GLY A 542 8.15 -35.61 -21.38
N LYS A 543 6.84 -35.58 -21.18
CA LYS A 543 5.92 -34.72 -21.95
C LYS A 543 6.24 -33.24 -21.73
N ARG A 544 5.77 -32.40 -22.65
CA ARG A 544 5.84 -30.93 -22.56
C ARG A 544 4.42 -30.35 -22.62
N GLY A 545 4.20 -29.30 -21.84
CA GLY A 545 2.96 -28.53 -21.84
C GLY A 545 3.15 -27.11 -22.39
N PRO A 546 2.30 -26.16 -21.96
CA PRO A 546 2.44 -24.74 -22.28
C PRO A 546 3.86 -24.19 -22.08
N ARG A 547 4.31 -23.37 -23.03
CA ARG A 547 5.69 -22.82 -23.09
C ARG A 547 5.73 -21.36 -22.66
N GLY A 548 6.94 -20.87 -22.40
CA GLY A 548 7.21 -19.47 -22.06
C GLY A 548 7.33 -19.25 -20.56
N ASN A 549 7.31 -17.99 -20.15
CA ASN A 549 7.60 -17.56 -18.77
C ASN A 549 6.45 -17.86 -17.79
N VAL A 550 6.07 -19.12 -17.66
CA VAL A 550 5.09 -19.61 -16.68
C VAL A 550 5.69 -19.52 -15.27
N ARG A 551 4.85 -19.26 -14.27
CA ARG A 551 5.27 -19.14 -12.86
C ARG A 551 4.48 -20.07 -11.94
N VAL A 552 3.16 -20.05 -12.05
CA VAL A 552 2.28 -20.99 -11.33
C VAL A 552 1.34 -21.65 -12.33
N ALA A 553 1.17 -22.96 -12.17
CA ALA A 553 0.27 -23.80 -12.91
C ALA A 553 -0.53 -24.71 -11.96
N ALA A 554 -1.79 -24.94 -12.30
CA ALA A 554 -2.67 -25.87 -11.63
C ALA A 554 -3.46 -26.67 -12.68
N TRP A 555 -3.50 -27.99 -12.51
CA TRP A 555 -4.16 -28.89 -13.43
C TRP A 555 -5.60 -29.15 -13.00
N SER A 556 -6.48 -29.42 -13.98
CA SER A 556 -7.83 -29.90 -13.69
C SER A 556 -7.78 -31.26 -12.99
N PRO A 557 -8.85 -31.66 -12.27
CA PRO A 557 -8.87 -32.93 -11.52
C PRO A 557 -8.56 -34.17 -12.37
N ASP A 558 -8.94 -34.15 -13.64
CA ASP A 558 -8.66 -35.21 -14.63
C ASP A 558 -7.26 -35.12 -15.26
N GLY A 559 -6.49 -34.08 -14.96
CA GLY A 559 -5.16 -33.81 -15.53
C GLY A 559 -5.16 -33.38 -16.99
N ALA A 560 -6.32 -33.21 -17.65
CA ALA A 560 -6.41 -32.96 -19.09
C ALA A 560 -6.21 -31.49 -19.47
N ARG A 561 -6.48 -30.56 -18.53
CA ARG A 561 -6.34 -29.12 -18.71
C ARG A 561 -5.45 -28.53 -17.64
N VAL A 562 -4.89 -27.37 -17.93
CA VAL A 562 -4.07 -26.60 -17.01
C VAL A 562 -4.46 -25.14 -17.07
N VAL A 563 -4.61 -24.53 -15.90
CA VAL A 563 -4.68 -23.07 -15.73
C VAL A 563 -3.33 -22.61 -15.23
N PHE A 564 -2.80 -21.53 -15.77
CA PHE A 564 -1.50 -21.02 -15.38
C PHE A 564 -1.43 -19.52 -15.59
N HIS A 565 -0.54 -18.86 -14.86
CA HIS A 565 -0.17 -17.49 -15.18
C HIS A 565 1.25 -17.44 -15.73
N ARG A 566 1.46 -16.51 -16.65
CA ARG A 566 2.77 -16.25 -17.26
C ARG A 566 3.11 -14.78 -17.26
N ARG A 567 4.41 -14.51 -17.32
CA ARG A 567 4.94 -13.16 -17.56
C ARG A 567 4.73 -12.75 -19.02
N LEU A 568 4.17 -11.56 -19.20
CA LEU A 568 3.95 -10.91 -20.49
C LEU A 568 4.87 -9.69 -20.62
N SER A 569 5.15 -9.29 -21.86
CA SER A 569 5.71 -7.96 -22.10
C SER A 569 4.61 -6.91 -21.94
N ALA A 570 4.91 -5.82 -21.25
CA ALA A 570 4.02 -4.68 -21.12
C ALA A 570 4.84 -3.39 -21.18
N PRO A 571 4.29 -2.31 -21.76
CA PRO A 571 4.97 -1.03 -21.81
C PRO A 571 5.24 -0.51 -20.38
N PRO A 572 6.27 0.33 -20.19
CA PRO A 572 6.54 0.96 -18.91
C PRO A 572 5.33 1.75 -18.42
N THR A 573 4.91 1.53 -17.17
CA THR A 573 3.86 2.32 -16.52
C THR A 573 4.44 3.67 -16.12
N SER A 574 3.89 4.76 -16.65
CA SER A 574 4.27 6.12 -16.21
C SER A 574 3.31 6.69 -15.17
N TRP A 575 2.03 6.31 -15.21
CA TRP A 575 1.08 6.62 -14.14
C TRP A 575 -0.11 5.67 -14.07
N LEU A 576 -0.16 4.78 -13.08
CA LEU A 576 -1.31 3.92 -12.82
C LEU A 576 -1.74 3.98 -11.36
N ARG A 577 -2.96 4.44 -11.12
CA ARG A 577 -3.55 4.44 -9.77
C ARG A 577 -3.59 3.02 -9.22
N THR A 578 -3.16 2.84 -7.97
CA THR A 578 -3.20 1.55 -7.29
C THR A 578 -3.85 1.68 -5.91
N PHE A 579 -4.19 0.53 -5.32
CA PHE A 579 -4.85 0.48 -4.03
C PHE A 579 -3.96 1.04 -2.92
N SER A 580 -4.59 1.76 -1.99
CA SER A 580 -3.99 2.23 -0.75
C SER A 580 -4.81 1.70 0.42
N ARG A 581 -4.14 1.17 1.44
CA ARG A 581 -4.79 0.79 2.71
C ARG A 581 -5.29 2.00 3.50
N HIS A 582 -4.72 3.17 3.24
CA HIS A 582 -4.99 4.35 4.02
C HIS A 582 -5.63 5.45 3.14
N PRO A 583 -6.84 5.92 3.48
CA PRO A 583 -7.63 6.79 2.61
C PRO A 583 -7.11 8.23 2.52
N ASP A 584 -6.15 8.64 3.36
CA ASP A 584 -5.44 9.92 3.20
C ASP A 584 -4.34 9.86 2.14
N TYR A 585 -4.09 8.69 1.54
CA TYR A 585 -3.04 8.51 0.54
C TYR A 585 -3.60 7.91 -0.74
N GLU A 586 -3.31 8.57 -1.85
CA GLU A 586 -3.56 8.05 -3.18
C GLU A 586 -2.22 7.64 -3.79
N LEU A 587 -2.14 6.37 -4.17
CA LEU A 587 -0.92 5.77 -4.69
C LEU A 587 -1.00 5.63 -6.21
N ALA A 588 0.11 5.93 -6.89
CA ALA A 588 0.26 5.70 -8.32
C ALA A 588 1.56 4.96 -8.60
N LEU A 589 1.47 3.84 -9.30
CA LEU A 589 2.64 3.20 -9.90
C LEU A 589 3.19 4.12 -10.99
N SER A 590 4.50 4.31 -10.96
CA SER A 590 5.27 5.02 -11.97
C SER A 590 6.43 4.15 -12.44
N SER A 591 7.22 4.68 -13.38
CA SER A 591 8.51 4.09 -13.69
C SER A 591 9.48 4.29 -12.51
N VAL A 592 10.71 3.87 -12.71
CA VAL A 592 11.70 3.68 -11.65
C VAL A 592 12.17 5.00 -11.04
N LEU A 593 12.31 5.06 -9.71
CA LEU A 593 12.89 6.18 -8.96
C LEU A 593 12.25 7.54 -9.34
N PRO A 594 10.92 7.69 -9.16
CA PRO A 594 10.23 8.94 -9.45
C PRO A 594 10.72 10.10 -8.56
N SER A 595 10.69 11.32 -9.09
CA SER A 595 10.77 12.56 -8.30
C SER A 595 9.92 13.65 -8.94
N PHE A 596 9.18 14.40 -8.14
CA PHE A 596 8.40 15.54 -8.62
C PHE A 596 9.23 16.82 -8.62
N ASN A 597 8.90 17.74 -9.53
CA ASN A 597 9.32 19.13 -9.38
C ASN A 597 8.52 19.82 -8.27
N ALA A 598 8.96 21.01 -7.84
CA ALA A 598 8.34 21.74 -6.73
C ALA A 598 6.85 22.07 -6.91
N SER A 599 6.37 22.24 -8.15
CA SER A 599 4.95 22.46 -8.45
C SER A 599 4.10 21.19 -8.50
N GLY A 600 4.72 20.01 -8.57
CA GLY A 600 4.02 18.72 -8.68
C GLY A 600 3.31 18.50 -10.02
N ASP A 601 3.60 19.29 -11.05
CA ASP A 601 3.02 19.18 -12.39
C ASP A 601 3.92 18.40 -13.36
N ARG A 602 5.17 18.13 -12.99
CA ARG A 602 6.10 17.29 -13.75
C ARG A 602 6.76 16.24 -12.85
N LEU A 603 6.95 15.06 -13.41
CA LEU A 603 7.58 13.92 -12.77
C LEU A 603 8.82 13.52 -13.58
N VAL A 604 9.97 13.40 -12.94
CA VAL A 604 11.15 12.77 -13.55
C VAL A 604 11.21 11.32 -13.09
N MET A 605 11.55 10.42 -14.01
CA MET A 605 11.69 8.99 -13.75
C MET A 605 12.86 8.43 -14.56
N VAL A 606 13.28 7.23 -14.17
CA VAL A 606 14.23 6.42 -14.89
C VAL A 606 13.49 5.47 -15.83
N GLY A 607 13.86 5.46 -17.11
CA GLY A 607 13.35 4.51 -18.09
C GLY A 607 14.18 3.23 -18.13
N ARG A 608 13.53 2.07 -18.12
CA ARG A 608 14.17 0.76 -18.26
C ARG A 608 14.08 0.25 -19.70
N PRO A 609 15.15 -0.35 -20.27
CA PRO A 609 15.04 -1.12 -21.50
C PRO A 609 14.15 -2.35 -21.28
N GLU A 610 13.22 -2.61 -22.20
CA GLU A 610 12.36 -3.80 -22.17
C GLU A 610 13.17 -5.10 -22.19
N GLY A 611 12.69 -6.11 -21.46
CA GLY A 611 13.30 -7.46 -21.44
C GLY A 611 14.65 -7.55 -20.76
N THR A 612 15.09 -6.51 -20.03
CA THR A 612 16.39 -6.49 -19.33
C THR A 612 16.25 -6.43 -17.82
N ASN A 613 17.29 -6.90 -17.11
CA ASN A 613 17.44 -6.71 -15.66
C ASN A 613 18.12 -5.37 -15.30
N ILE A 614 18.32 -4.47 -16.27
CA ILE A 614 18.97 -3.18 -16.05
C ILE A 614 18.00 -2.24 -15.34
N LEU A 615 18.47 -1.56 -14.29
CA LEU A 615 17.62 -0.71 -13.46
C LEU A 615 17.24 0.61 -14.13
N GLY A 616 18.04 1.08 -15.10
CA GLY A 616 17.74 2.30 -15.85
C GLY A 616 18.73 2.62 -16.96
N SER A 617 18.28 3.14 -18.10
CA SER A 617 19.13 3.58 -19.23
C SER A 617 18.77 4.97 -19.77
N SER A 618 17.73 5.60 -19.23
CA SER A 618 17.28 6.92 -19.66
C SER A 618 16.67 7.72 -18.53
N ILE A 619 16.69 9.05 -18.68
CA ILE A 619 15.93 9.98 -17.86
C ILE A 619 14.74 10.45 -18.67
N GLN A 620 13.55 10.32 -18.07
CA GLN A 620 12.27 10.65 -18.68
C GLN A 620 11.55 11.70 -17.84
N VAL A 621 10.96 12.70 -18.50
CA VAL A 621 10.06 13.67 -17.87
C VAL A 621 8.65 13.37 -18.33
N GLY A 622 7.74 13.15 -17.38
CA GLY A 622 6.33 12.86 -17.63
C GLY A 622 5.38 13.82 -16.93
N THR A 623 4.11 13.72 -17.31
CA THR A 623 3.02 14.52 -16.75
C THR A 623 2.15 13.64 -15.83
N PRO A 624 2.07 13.94 -14.52
CA PRO A 624 1.27 13.17 -13.57
C PRO A 624 -0.19 13.03 -14.02
N GLY A 625 -0.74 11.82 -13.90
CA GLY A 625 -2.10 11.51 -14.36
C GLY A 625 -2.21 11.14 -15.84
N THR A 626 -1.11 11.03 -16.57
CA THR A 626 -1.10 10.63 -17.98
C THR A 626 0.05 9.66 -18.27
N ASP A 627 -0.06 8.93 -19.39
CA ASP A 627 1.05 8.09 -19.84
C ASP A 627 2.14 8.87 -20.61
N ALA A 628 1.95 10.18 -20.81
CA ALA A 628 2.85 11.01 -21.61
C ALA A 628 4.21 11.19 -20.93
N THR A 629 5.27 10.81 -21.64
CA THR A 629 6.67 10.97 -21.22
C THR A 629 7.54 11.44 -22.37
N THR A 630 8.61 12.16 -22.04
CA THR A 630 9.66 12.59 -22.97
C THR A 630 11.01 12.12 -22.44
N THR A 631 11.76 11.37 -23.24
CA THR A 631 13.14 10.98 -22.90
C THR A 631 14.08 12.16 -23.18
N ILE A 632 14.72 12.69 -22.14
CA ILE A 632 15.63 13.84 -22.24
C ILE A 632 17.11 13.45 -22.20
N TYR A 633 17.41 12.22 -21.76
CA TYR A 633 18.75 11.65 -21.76
C TYR A 633 18.67 10.14 -21.95
N ARG A 634 19.60 9.57 -22.71
CA ARG A 634 19.71 8.12 -22.91
C ARG A 634 21.16 7.70 -23.00
N ASP A 635 21.50 6.64 -22.25
CA ASP A 635 22.78 5.96 -22.31
C ASP A 635 22.53 4.46 -22.21
N LEU A 636 22.84 3.71 -23.26
CA LEU A 636 22.64 2.26 -23.30
C LEU A 636 23.84 1.47 -22.74
N THR A 637 24.92 2.17 -22.39
CA THR A 637 26.16 1.56 -21.88
C THR A 637 26.30 1.71 -20.37
N ARG A 638 25.61 2.71 -19.78
CA ARG A 638 25.65 3.02 -18.35
C ARG A 638 24.23 3.06 -17.77
N ASN A 639 24.12 2.69 -16.50
CA ASN A 639 22.92 2.94 -15.72
C ASN A 639 22.77 4.44 -15.43
N VAL A 640 21.54 4.90 -15.39
CA VAL A 640 21.16 6.23 -14.90
C VAL A 640 20.14 6.12 -13.78
N LEU A 641 20.43 6.67 -12.60
CA LEU A 641 19.68 6.37 -11.37
C LEU A 641 19.53 7.59 -10.46
N GLY A 642 18.42 7.62 -9.72
CA GLY A 642 18.13 8.61 -8.67
C GLY A 642 18.01 10.04 -9.20
N PRO A 643 17.15 10.31 -10.19
CA PRO A 643 16.93 11.67 -10.66
C PRO A 643 16.24 12.54 -9.61
N THR A 644 16.70 13.76 -9.43
CA THR A 644 16.11 14.78 -8.56
C THR A 644 16.00 16.10 -9.29
N TRP A 645 14.96 16.86 -9.02
CA TRP A 645 14.78 18.21 -9.56
C TRP A 645 15.51 19.26 -8.73
N SER A 646 15.96 20.32 -9.40
CA SER A 646 16.21 21.60 -8.75
C SER A 646 14.88 22.25 -8.34
N ASN A 647 14.90 23.08 -7.30
CA ASN A 647 13.71 23.74 -6.78
C ASN A 647 12.98 24.64 -7.80
N ASP A 648 13.71 25.25 -8.72
CA ASP A 648 13.14 26.04 -9.82
C ASP A 648 12.57 25.18 -10.96
N GLY A 649 12.75 23.86 -10.89
CA GLY A 649 12.27 22.91 -11.89
C GLY A 649 12.97 23.00 -13.24
N LYS A 650 14.18 23.57 -13.31
CA LYS A 650 14.92 23.74 -14.57
C LYS A 650 15.99 22.68 -14.80
N THR A 651 16.61 22.17 -13.75
CA THR A 651 17.72 21.23 -13.82
C THR A 651 17.34 19.92 -13.13
N ILE A 652 17.82 18.81 -13.68
CA ILE A 652 17.70 17.48 -13.11
C ILE A 652 19.10 16.94 -12.85
N MET A 653 19.36 16.44 -11.64
CA MET A 653 20.59 15.73 -11.30
C MET A 653 20.34 14.25 -11.12
N PHE A 654 21.27 13.40 -11.54
CA PHE A 654 21.16 11.95 -11.47
C PHE A 654 22.54 11.28 -11.46
N GLY A 655 22.64 10.06 -10.96
CA GLY A 655 23.86 9.25 -11.06
C GLY A 655 23.97 8.58 -12.43
N VAL A 656 25.19 8.38 -12.92
CA VAL A 656 25.55 7.71 -14.18
C VAL A 656 26.75 6.78 -13.96
N GLY A 657 26.68 5.53 -14.41
CA GLY A 657 27.75 4.55 -14.24
C GLY A 657 27.35 3.14 -14.68
N THR A 658 28.30 2.26 -14.97
CA THR A 658 27.99 0.85 -15.31
C THR A 658 27.36 0.10 -14.14
N TYR A 659 26.74 -1.06 -14.41
CA TYR A 659 26.16 -1.88 -13.34
C TYR A 659 27.20 -2.24 -12.24
N PRO A 660 28.42 -2.72 -12.58
CA PRO A 660 29.48 -2.88 -11.60
C PRO A 660 29.80 -1.62 -10.80
N THR A 661 29.85 -0.44 -11.41
CA THR A 661 30.22 0.78 -10.65
C THR A 661 29.18 1.18 -9.61
N PHE A 662 27.89 0.99 -9.88
CA PHE A 662 26.84 1.22 -8.88
C PHE A 662 26.71 0.06 -7.90
N PHE A 663 26.86 -1.16 -8.41
CA PHE A 663 26.37 -2.38 -7.79
C PHE A 663 27.45 -3.47 -7.53
N ASN A 664 28.75 -3.23 -7.71
CA ASN A 664 29.80 -4.24 -7.42
C ASN A 664 29.79 -4.70 -5.96
N GLY A 665 29.28 -3.87 -5.06
CA GLY A 665 28.99 -4.32 -3.70
C GLY A 665 27.91 -5.42 -3.64
N PHE A 666 26.94 -5.49 -4.55
CA PHE A 666 25.70 -6.27 -4.39
C PHE A 666 25.84 -7.78 -4.50
N VAL A 667 26.94 -8.32 -5.05
CA VAL A 667 27.13 -9.78 -5.20
C VAL A 667 28.08 -10.35 -4.13
N ASN A 668 28.89 -9.51 -3.47
CA ASN A 668 29.89 -9.90 -2.46
C ASN A 668 30.19 -8.77 -1.44
N ARG A 669 29.18 -8.13 -0.85
CA ARG A 669 29.22 -6.85 -0.11
C ARG A 669 29.96 -6.78 1.23
N ILE A 670 30.83 -7.74 1.54
CA ILE A 670 31.93 -7.48 2.47
C ILE A 670 33.24 -7.40 1.66
N LEU A 671 33.22 -6.64 0.57
CA LEU A 671 34.46 -6.14 -0.03
C LEU A 671 35.02 -5.08 0.92
N SER A 672 36.24 -5.31 1.40
CA SER A 672 37.07 -4.31 2.07
C SER A 672 37.21 -3.06 1.21
N HIS A 673 37.57 -1.94 1.84
CA HIS A 673 37.83 -0.66 1.15
C HIS A 673 38.77 -0.85 -0.06
N GLU A 674 39.81 -1.67 0.09
CA GLU A 674 40.83 -1.97 -0.91
C GLU A 674 40.31 -2.81 -2.10
N GLN A 675 39.27 -3.63 -1.88
CA GLN A 675 38.66 -4.46 -2.91
C GLN A 675 37.66 -3.70 -3.78
N ARG A 676 37.33 -2.44 -3.44
CA ARG A 676 36.41 -1.56 -4.18
C ARG A 676 37.16 -0.71 -5.22
N VAL A 677 38.06 -1.33 -5.97
CA VAL A 677 38.95 -0.68 -6.94
C VAL A 677 38.28 -0.32 -8.27
N GLU A 678 37.04 -0.75 -8.50
CA GLU A 678 36.28 -0.45 -9.71
C GLU A 678 34.95 0.23 -9.35
N GLY A 679 34.86 1.57 -9.44
CA GLY A 679 33.70 2.26 -8.89
C GLY A 679 33.32 3.65 -9.40
N GLY A 680 33.77 4.08 -10.58
CA GLY A 680 33.59 5.45 -11.09
C GLY A 680 32.17 5.91 -11.49
N ALA A 681 31.11 5.52 -10.78
CA ALA A 681 29.79 6.12 -10.98
C ALA A 681 29.83 7.60 -10.57
N GLN A 682 29.32 8.49 -11.42
CA GLN A 682 29.36 9.94 -11.22
C GLN A 682 27.98 10.55 -11.23
N ILE A 683 27.87 11.76 -10.71
CA ILE A 683 26.64 12.54 -10.74
C ILE A 683 26.69 13.49 -11.92
N ALA A 684 25.65 13.47 -12.73
CA ALA A 684 25.44 14.38 -13.84
C ALA A 684 24.29 15.35 -13.54
N ALA A 685 24.27 16.45 -14.29
CA ALA A 685 23.18 17.41 -14.36
C ALA A 685 22.78 17.63 -15.83
N ILE A 686 21.49 17.84 -16.07
CA ILE A 686 20.92 18.18 -17.38
C ILE A 686 19.76 19.16 -17.21
N ASN A 687 19.50 19.99 -18.20
CA ASN A 687 18.29 20.81 -18.21
C ASN A 687 17.06 19.95 -18.50
N ALA A 688 15.90 20.39 -18.01
CA ALA A 688 14.64 19.68 -18.14
C ALA A 688 14.15 19.53 -19.60
N ASP A 689 14.73 20.28 -20.53
CA ASP A 689 14.52 20.19 -21.97
C ASP A 689 15.54 19.27 -22.68
N GLY A 690 16.47 18.65 -21.94
CA GLY A 690 17.52 17.77 -22.46
C GLY A 690 18.82 18.47 -22.86
N THR A 691 18.91 19.79 -22.69
CA THR A 691 20.14 20.54 -23.01
C THR A 691 21.17 20.55 -21.86
N GLU A 692 22.40 20.97 -22.16
CA GLU A 692 23.46 21.23 -21.18
C GLU A 692 23.85 20.06 -20.24
N TYR A 693 23.80 18.82 -20.74
CA TYR A 693 24.32 17.67 -19.99
C TYR A 693 25.78 17.88 -19.56
N ARG A 694 26.08 17.61 -18.29
CA ARG A 694 27.45 17.61 -17.75
C ARG A 694 27.60 16.72 -16.53
N GLU A 695 28.75 16.06 -16.41
CA GLU A 695 29.14 15.35 -15.18
C GLU A 695 29.71 16.34 -14.16
N VAL A 696 29.11 16.35 -12.98
CA VAL A 696 29.36 17.27 -11.86
C VAL A 696 30.43 16.71 -10.92
N THR A 697 30.42 15.41 -10.66
CA THR A 697 31.49 14.72 -9.91
C THR A 697 32.41 13.96 -10.86
N ARG A 698 33.62 13.62 -10.38
CA ARG A 698 34.63 12.83 -11.10
C ARG A 698 35.43 12.00 -10.10
N GLY A 699 36.13 10.98 -10.59
CA GLY A 699 37.06 10.18 -9.78
C GLY A 699 36.74 8.69 -9.81
N ALA A 700 37.42 7.93 -8.94
CA ALA A 700 37.27 6.48 -8.83
C ALA A 700 36.11 6.06 -7.93
N ASN A 701 35.61 6.98 -7.09
CA ASN A 701 34.50 6.73 -6.18
C ASN A 701 33.16 6.62 -6.89
N ASN A 702 32.28 5.80 -6.29
CA ASN A 702 30.87 5.67 -6.62
C ASN A 702 30.11 6.82 -5.98
N ASN A 703 29.95 7.89 -6.73
CA ASN A 703 29.16 9.05 -6.40
C ASN A 703 27.76 8.89 -7.00
N GLY A 704 26.73 8.85 -6.16
CA GLY A 704 25.38 8.60 -6.63
C GLY A 704 24.28 9.07 -5.69
N PHE A 705 23.04 8.92 -6.17
CA PHE A 705 21.81 9.29 -5.47
C PHE A 705 21.84 10.74 -4.94
N PRO A 706 22.00 11.75 -5.83
CA PRO A 706 22.04 13.14 -5.42
C PRO A 706 20.67 13.62 -4.90
N SER A 707 20.70 14.57 -3.97
CA SER A 707 19.53 15.34 -3.55
C SER A 707 19.91 16.82 -3.41
N ILE A 708 19.22 17.69 -4.13
CA ILE A 708 19.52 19.12 -4.17
C ILE A 708 18.97 19.79 -2.91
N ALA A 709 19.78 20.64 -2.30
CA ALA A 709 19.39 21.44 -1.14
C ALA A 709 18.35 22.49 -1.54
N PRO A 710 17.43 22.91 -0.63
CA PRO A 710 16.43 23.90 -0.98
C PRO A 710 16.97 25.27 -1.43
N ASP A 711 18.22 25.59 -1.09
CA ASP A 711 18.90 26.79 -1.57
C ASP A 711 19.30 26.74 -3.06
N GLY A 712 19.24 25.56 -3.70
CA GLY A 712 19.57 25.36 -5.12
C GLY A 712 21.07 25.45 -5.47
N THR A 713 21.94 25.69 -4.49
CA THR A 713 23.39 25.87 -4.67
C THR A 713 24.22 24.69 -4.18
N ARG A 714 23.62 23.82 -3.36
CA ARG A 714 24.27 22.63 -2.80
C ARG A 714 23.48 21.38 -3.13
N PHE A 715 24.15 20.23 -3.09
CA PHE A 715 23.48 18.94 -3.09
C PHE A 715 24.23 17.97 -2.18
N VAL A 716 23.48 17.07 -1.55
CA VAL A 716 24.03 15.94 -0.83
C VAL A 716 24.09 14.73 -1.75
N TYR A 717 25.11 13.90 -1.59
CA TYR A 717 25.26 12.65 -2.32
C TYR A 717 26.02 11.62 -1.49
N ARG A 718 25.88 10.36 -1.90
CA ARG A 718 26.66 9.25 -1.38
C ARG A 718 27.99 9.15 -2.11
N THR A 719 29.07 8.82 -1.42
CA THR A 719 30.36 8.44 -2.00
C THR A 719 30.84 7.11 -1.40
N PHE A 720 31.27 6.16 -2.23
CA PHE A 720 31.96 4.94 -1.79
C PHE A 720 33.15 4.63 -2.70
N GLY A 721 34.33 4.44 -2.14
CA GLY A 721 35.51 4.05 -2.91
C GLY A 721 36.81 4.44 -2.20
N PRO A 722 37.94 4.43 -2.94
CA PRO A 722 39.27 4.73 -2.41
C PRO A 722 39.39 6.08 -1.69
N ASP A 723 38.60 7.09 -2.08
CA ASP A 723 38.64 8.43 -1.46
C ASP A 723 37.77 8.55 -0.19
N GLY A 724 37.23 7.41 0.29
CA GLY A 724 36.42 7.30 1.50
C GLY A 724 34.95 6.99 1.25
N GLU A 725 34.20 6.85 2.35
CA GLU A 725 32.80 6.42 2.33
C GLU A 725 31.87 7.42 3.04
N GLY A 726 30.57 7.30 2.80
CA GLY A 726 29.52 8.05 3.47
C GLY A 726 28.91 9.16 2.63
N LEU A 727 28.44 10.20 3.31
CA LEU A 727 27.72 11.30 2.68
C LEU A 727 28.62 12.52 2.50
N ARG A 728 28.42 13.22 1.40
CA ARG A 728 29.13 14.45 1.04
C ARG A 728 28.14 15.52 0.63
N ILE A 729 28.44 16.78 0.96
CA ILE A 729 27.74 17.94 0.43
C ILE A 729 28.69 18.67 -0.52
N MET A 730 28.28 18.87 -1.76
CA MET A 730 29.05 19.67 -2.73
C MET A 730 28.31 20.97 -3.05
N ASN A 731 29.06 22.06 -3.11
CA ASN A 731 28.58 23.33 -3.66
C ASN A 731 28.72 23.33 -5.19
N LEU A 732 27.62 23.61 -5.90
CA LEU A 732 27.55 23.59 -7.36
C LEU A 732 28.36 24.71 -8.03
N VAL A 733 28.59 25.82 -7.32
CA VAL A 733 29.32 26.99 -7.81
C VAL A 733 30.81 26.88 -7.49
N THR A 734 31.16 26.77 -6.21
CA THR A 734 32.56 26.78 -5.76
C THR A 734 33.25 25.43 -5.91
N ARG A 735 32.49 24.36 -6.13
CA ARG A 735 32.96 22.96 -6.14
C ARG A 735 33.55 22.48 -4.82
N ALA A 736 33.40 23.25 -3.74
CA ALA A 736 33.80 22.84 -2.40
C ALA A 736 32.99 21.61 -1.95
N VAL A 737 33.66 20.63 -1.35
CA VAL A 737 33.07 19.40 -0.84
C VAL A 737 33.25 19.33 0.67
N THR A 738 32.17 19.05 1.39
CA THR A 738 32.15 18.82 2.84
C THR A 738 31.85 17.35 3.13
N THR A 739 32.65 16.73 3.99
CA THR A 739 32.39 15.39 4.51
C THR A 739 31.34 15.44 5.61
N LEU A 740 30.23 14.72 5.42
CA LEU A 740 29.11 14.71 6.36
C LEU A 740 29.10 13.45 7.25
N THR A 741 29.40 12.28 6.66
CA THR A 741 29.51 11.01 7.39
C THR A 741 30.62 10.14 6.80
N ASN A 742 31.06 9.12 7.54
CA ASN A 742 32.14 8.21 7.14
C ASN A 742 31.72 6.72 7.07
N GLY A 743 30.43 6.43 7.22
CA GLY A 743 29.88 5.07 7.23
C GLY A 743 29.26 4.65 5.90
N TYR A 744 28.74 3.42 5.84
CA TYR A 744 28.03 2.91 4.65
C TYR A 744 26.61 3.47 4.56
N ASP A 745 26.50 4.76 4.26
CA ASP A 745 25.24 5.51 4.21
C ASP A 745 24.74 5.66 2.77
N ASN A 746 23.44 5.46 2.54
CA ASN A 746 22.86 5.41 1.20
C ASN A 746 21.56 6.23 1.09
N PHE A 747 21.13 6.53 -0.14
CA PHE A 747 19.89 7.29 -0.44
C PHE A 747 19.73 8.59 0.38
N PRO A 748 20.70 9.53 0.33
CA PRO A 748 20.56 10.78 1.05
C PRO A 748 19.51 11.69 0.41
N LEU A 749 18.64 12.29 1.22
CA LEU A 749 17.58 13.18 0.76
C LEU A 749 17.46 14.40 1.67
N TRP A 750 17.60 15.58 1.08
CA TRP A 750 17.46 16.85 1.78
C TRP A 750 15.98 17.12 2.11
N SER A 751 15.70 17.53 3.34
CA SER A 751 14.38 18.01 3.76
C SER A 751 13.97 19.24 2.94
N PRO A 752 12.72 19.36 2.48
CA PRO A 752 12.23 20.58 1.84
C PRO A 752 12.39 21.84 2.70
N ARG A 753 12.49 21.69 4.04
CA ARG A 753 12.75 22.79 4.99
C ARG A 753 14.22 23.19 5.07
N GLY A 754 15.13 22.38 4.52
CA GLY A 754 16.56 22.65 4.48
C GLY A 754 17.33 22.28 5.76
N ASP A 755 16.63 21.89 6.82
CA ASP A 755 17.14 21.70 8.18
C ASP A 755 17.70 20.31 8.48
N ARG A 756 17.33 19.30 7.67
CA ARG A 756 17.71 17.89 7.85
C ARG A 756 18.05 17.22 6.53
N ILE A 757 18.86 16.17 6.61
CA ILE A 757 19.13 15.21 5.55
C ILE A 757 18.79 13.83 6.10
N MET A 758 17.93 13.07 5.41
CA MET A 758 17.68 11.67 5.73
C MET A 758 18.53 10.74 4.89
N PHE A 759 18.86 9.56 5.41
CA PHE A 759 19.65 8.54 4.73
C PHE A 759 19.39 7.16 5.33
N SER A 760 19.72 6.11 4.59
CA SER A 760 19.64 4.72 5.08
C SER A 760 21.02 4.25 5.53
N ARG A 761 21.10 3.55 6.64
CA ARG A 761 22.34 2.99 7.21
C ARG A 761 22.11 1.57 7.68
N VAL A 762 23.08 0.68 7.46
CA VAL A 762 23.04 -0.68 8.04
C VAL A 762 23.43 -0.63 9.50
N VAL A 763 22.56 -1.13 10.38
CA VAL A 763 22.79 -1.27 11.83
C VAL A 763 22.18 -2.58 12.28
N ASP A 764 22.91 -3.35 13.10
CA ASP A 764 22.46 -4.65 13.63
C ASP A 764 22.03 -5.70 12.59
N GLY A 765 22.44 -5.52 11.33
CA GLY A 765 22.14 -6.45 10.23
C GLY A 765 20.97 -6.03 9.34
N ASP A 766 20.33 -4.90 9.61
CA ASP A 766 19.21 -4.35 8.84
C ASP A 766 19.49 -2.91 8.38
N TYR A 767 18.88 -2.49 7.26
CA TYR A 767 18.84 -1.08 6.89
C TYR A 767 17.86 -0.31 7.77
N GLU A 768 18.29 0.87 8.20
CA GLU A 768 17.49 1.76 9.04
C GLU A 768 17.57 3.19 8.52
N ILE A 769 16.49 3.94 8.70
CA ILE A 769 16.40 5.34 8.31
C ILE A 769 16.96 6.21 9.43
N TYR A 770 17.87 7.10 9.05
CA TYR A 770 18.49 8.09 9.91
C TYR A 770 18.22 9.51 9.40
N SER A 771 18.35 10.49 10.29
CA SER A 771 18.41 11.91 9.94
C SER A 771 19.65 12.58 10.56
N ILE A 772 20.15 13.63 9.92
CA ILE A 772 21.29 14.43 10.37
C ILE A 772 21.09 15.90 9.97
N ALA A 773 21.66 16.84 10.72
CA ALA A 773 21.75 18.24 10.28
C ALA A 773 22.74 18.38 9.09
N PRO A 774 22.58 19.37 8.20
CA PRO A 774 23.53 19.65 7.13
C PRO A 774 24.96 20.00 7.59
N ASP A 775 25.15 20.33 8.86
CA ASP A 775 26.46 20.59 9.47
C ASP A 775 27.12 19.32 10.06
N GLY A 776 26.45 18.16 9.98
CA GLY A 776 26.93 16.88 10.50
C GLY A 776 26.53 16.57 11.94
N THR A 777 25.80 17.46 12.62
CA THR A 777 25.36 17.25 14.00
C THR A 777 23.99 16.56 14.10
N GLY A 778 23.63 16.10 15.30
CA GLY A 778 22.28 15.65 15.60
C GLY A 778 21.83 14.39 14.86
N VAL A 779 22.74 13.43 14.63
CA VAL A 779 22.41 12.13 14.02
C VAL A 779 21.34 11.42 14.86
N LYS A 780 20.23 11.03 14.24
CA LYS A 780 19.11 10.34 14.89
C LYS A 780 18.65 9.14 14.07
N ARG A 781 18.55 7.96 14.69
CA ARG A 781 17.88 6.77 14.15
C ARG A 781 16.37 6.98 14.23
N LEU A 782 15.65 6.83 13.12
CA LEU A 782 14.19 7.02 13.04
C LEU A 782 13.42 5.70 13.06
N THR A 783 14.04 4.61 12.63
CA THR A 783 13.41 3.29 12.56
C THR A 783 14.21 2.23 13.32
N THR A 784 13.52 1.20 13.79
CA THR A 784 14.08 0.12 14.64
C THR A 784 13.39 -1.24 14.43
N ALA A 785 12.55 -1.33 13.39
CA ALA A 785 11.80 -2.57 13.14
C ALA A 785 12.74 -3.64 12.59
N VAL A 786 12.45 -4.92 12.84
CA VAL A 786 13.21 -6.00 12.23
C VAL A 786 13.02 -5.96 10.71
N GLY A 787 14.12 -6.10 9.98
CA GLY A 787 14.16 -6.02 8.52
C GLY A 787 14.51 -4.63 8.00
N ASN A 788 14.83 -4.55 6.71
CA ASN A 788 15.21 -3.32 6.03
C ASN A 788 14.09 -2.27 6.00
N ASP A 789 14.44 -1.05 6.44
CA ASP A 789 13.75 0.22 6.22
C ASP A 789 14.62 1.14 5.34
N ALA A 790 14.14 1.43 4.12
CA ALA A 790 14.92 2.17 3.12
C ALA A 790 14.04 2.89 2.09
N HIS A 791 14.66 3.43 1.04
CA HIS A 791 13.98 4.09 -0.08
C HIS A 791 12.97 5.16 0.37
N GLN A 792 13.39 6.03 1.27
CA GLN A 792 12.56 7.04 1.89
C GLN A 792 12.27 8.25 0.98
N GLY A 793 11.24 9.04 1.30
CA GLY A 793 10.84 10.27 0.61
C GLY A 793 10.14 11.27 1.54
N TRP A 794 10.48 12.56 1.44
CA TRP A 794 9.94 13.61 2.32
C TRP A 794 8.59 14.07 1.79
N SER A 795 7.62 14.28 2.69
CA SER A 795 6.43 15.05 2.35
C SER A 795 6.81 16.48 1.95
N PRO A 796 6.04 17.17 1.10
CA PRO A 796 6.42 18.48 0.56
C PRO A 796 6.61 19.56 1.66
N ASP A 797 5.94 19.40 2.80
CA ASP A 797 6.05 20.26 3.96
C ASP A 797 7.15 19.82 4.95
N GLY A 798 7.84 18.70 4.70
CA GLY A 798 8.85 18.08 5.56
C GLY A 798 8.31 17.48 6.86
N ALA A 799 7.00 17.31 7.01
CA ALA A 799 6.38 16.82 8.26
C ALA A 799 6.34 15.30 8.38
N SER A 800 6.37 14.60 7.25
CA SER A 800 6.23 13.15 7.18
C SER A 800 7.26 12.55 6.23
N ILE A 801 7.52 11.27 6.43
CA ILE A 801 8.42 10.45 5.62
C ILE A 801 7.62 9.25 5.13
N VAL A 802 7.62 8.99 3.83
CA VAL A 802 7.18 7.72 3.25
C VAL A 802 8.41 6.87 2.98
N PHE A 803 8.35 5.56 3.16
CA PHE A 803 9.50 4.67 3.00
C PHE A 803 9.07 3.23 2.70
N ALA A 804 9.98 2.44 2.14
CA ALA A 804 9.79 1.00 1.96
C ALA A 804 10.30 0.24 3.18
N SER A 805 9.54 -0.77 3.62
CA SER A 805 9.87 -1.58 4.78
C SER A 805 9.60 -3.06 4.53
N SER A 806 10.44 -3.91 5.13
CA SER A 806 10.26 -5.37 5.16
C SER A 806 9.69 -5.92 6.47
N ARG A 807 9.25 -5.03 7.37
CA ARG A 807 8.82 -5.37 8.74
C ARG A 807 7.67 -6.37 8.83
N MET A 808 6.92 -6.57 7.74
CA MET A 808 5.78 -7.49 7.70
C MET A 808 6.14 -8.86 7.13
N GLY A 809 7.42 -9.13 6.89
CA GLY A 809 7.90 -10.42 6.41
C GLY A 809 7.56 -10.71 4.96
N PHE A 810 7.86 -11.94 4.53
CA PHE A 810 7.41 -12.46 3.25
C PHE A 810 5.89 -12.71 3.27
N LYS A 811 5.24 -12.50 2.12
CA LYS A 811 3.82 -12.86 1.92
C LYS A 811 3.63 -14.12 1.07
N ASP A 812 4.66 -14.55 0.37
CA ASP A 812 4.70 -15.75 -0.47
C ASP A 812 6.12 -16.33 -0.48
N GLU A 813 6.27 -17.53 -1.03
CA GLU A 813 7.54 -18.15 -1.37
C GLU A 813 8.26 -17.31 -2.44
N GLY A 814 9.48 -16.86 -2.14
CA GLY A 814 10.24 -15.92 -2.96
C GLY A 814 10.45 -16.35 -4.41
N ALA A 815 10.45 -17.65 -4.70
CA ALA A 815 10.59 -18.17 -6.06
C ALA A 815 9.51 -17.67 -7.05
N TYR A 816 8.36 -17.18 -6.56
CA TYR A 816 7.21 -16.77 -7.37
C TYR A 816 7.09 -15.28 -7.64
N THR A 817 7.91 -14.44 -7.02
CA THR A 817 7.70 -12.98 -7.03
C THR A 817 8.42 -12.24 -8.14
N ASP A 818 9.48 -12.85 -8.70
CA ASP A 818 10.38 -12.25 -9.71
C ASP A 818 11.11 -10.97 -9.22
N ALA A 819 11.15 -10.74 -7.91
CA ALA A 819 11.74 -9.56 -7.29
C ALA A 819 12.87 -9.95 -6.31
N PRO A 820 13.98 -9.19 -6.26
CA PRO A 820 15.05 -9.43 -5.28
C PRO A 820 14.56 -9.27 -3.82
N GLN A 821 13.62 -8.36 -3.56
CA GLN A 821 13.05 -8.13 -2.22
C GLN A 821 11.51 -8.15 -2.21
N PRO A 822 10.89 -9.35 -2.25
CA PRO A 822 9.44 -9.49 -2.35
C PRO A 822 8.67 -9.27 -1.03
N TYR A 823 9.08 -8.26 -0.29
CA TYR A 823 8.57 -7.87 1.02
C TYR A 823 8.62 -6.36 1.23
N GLY A 824 8.95 -5.57 0.19
CA GLY A 824 9.05 -4.12 0.29
C GLY A 824 7.66 -3.50 0.20
N GLU A 825 7.06 -3.18 1.35
CA GLU A 825 5.78 -2.49 1.44
C GLU A 825 5.99 -1.03 1.83
N LEU A 826 5.09 -0.14 1.42
CA LEU A 826 5.19 1.28 1.75
C LEU A 826 4.57 1.59 3.11
N PHE A 827 5.28 2.39 3.88
CA PHE A 827 4.84 2.95 5.16
C PHE A 827 5.03 4.46 5.16
N VAL A 828 4.24 5.15 5.98
CA VAL A 828 4.44 6.55 6.31
C VAL A 828 4.71 6.70 7.81
N MET A 829 5.51 7.69 8.18
CA MET A 829 5.74 8.09 9.56
C MET A 829 5.90 9.60 9.66
N ARG A 830 5.81 10.15 10.87
CA ARG A 830 6.21 11.54 11.13
C ARG A 830 7.72 11.71 10.96
N ALA A 831 8.15 12.94 10.69
CA ALA A 831 9.56 13.30 10.53
C ALA A 831 10.46 12.93 11.73
N ASP A 832 9.87 12.74 12.90
CA ASP A 832 10.57 12.34 14.12
C ASP A 832 10.70 10.81 14.32
N GLY A 833 10.12 9.99 13.44
CA GLY A 833 10.11 8.53 13.49
C GLY A 833 8.87 7.91 14.13
N THR A 834 7.90 8.71 14.60
CA THR A 834 6.69 8.22 15.28
C THR A 834 5.50 8.06 14.33
N GLY A 835 4.46 7.35 14.79
CA GLY A 835 3.18 7.24 14.06
C GLY A 835 3.32 6.51 12.73
N VAL A 836 3.92 5.32 12.77
CA VAL A 836 4.15 4.53 11.56
C VAL A 836 2.88 3.84 11.11
N GLU A 837 2.51 4.01 9.84
CA GLU A 837 1.30 3.48 9.23
C GLU A 837 1.60 2.82 7.88
N GLN A 838 0.97 1.67 7.61
CA GLN A 838 1.13 0.92 6.37
C GLN A 838 0.24 1.48 5.26
N LEU A 839 0.81 1.68 4.06
CA LEU A 839 0.11 2.19 2.87
C LEU A 839 -0.20 1.08 1.87
N THR A 840 0.70 0.12 1.68
CA THR A 840 0.52 -1.01 0.75
C THR A 840 0.62 -2.34 1.47
N ASP A 841 -0.14 -3.34 1.01
CA ASP A 841 -0.11 -4.70 1.54
C ASP A 841 -0.19 -5.71 0.40
N ASN A 842 0.96 -6.25 0.02
CA ASN A 842 1.11 -7.18 -1.10
C ASN A 842 2.49 -7.87 -1.05
N HIS A 843 2.73 -8.85 -1.93
CA HIS A 843 3.99 -9.61 -1.99
C HIS A 843 5.03 -9.04 -2.97
N TRP A 844 4.75 -7.88 -3.56
CA TRP A 844 5.64 -7.26 -4.55
C TRP A 844 6.69 -6.40 -3.86
N GLU A 845 7.71 -6.02 -4.63
CA GLU A 845 8.71 -5.05 -4.17
C GLU A 845 8.27 -3.64 -4.59
N GLU A 846 7.76 -2.89 -3.63
CA GLU A 846 7.34 -1.50 -3.78
C GLU A 846 8.29 -0.59 -3.04
N GLY A 847 8.71 0.48 -3.71
CA GLY A 847 9.70 1.36 -3.14
C GLY A 847 9.93 2.61 -3.98
N THR A 848 10.93 3.35 -3.53
CA THR A 848 11.32 4.66 -4.07
C THR A 848 10.12 5.61 -4.26
N PRO A 849 9.24 5.76 -3.25
CA PRO A 849 8.11 6.67 -3.28
C PRO A 849 8.55 8.15 -3.39
N ALA A 850 7.73 8.93 -4.09
CA ALA A 850 7.85 10.38 -4.19
C ALA A 850 6.49 11.03 -3.92
N TRP A 851 6.48 12.01 -3.03
CA TRP A 851 5.29 12.81 -2.78
C TRP A 851 5.08 13.80 -3.89
N ARG A 852 3.84 13.93 -4.36
CA ARG A 852 3.43 15.01 -5.24
C ARG A 852 3.11 16.26 -4.40
N PRO A 853 3.81 17.39 -4.61
CA PRO A 853 3.42 18.67 -4.04
C PRO A 853 2.01 19.05 -4.48
N SER A 854 1.22 19.62 -3.55
CA SER A 854 -0.08 20.18 -3.89
C SER A 854 0.10 21.59 -4.47
N PRO A 855 -0.68 22.03 -5.46
CA PRO A 855 -0.63 23.41 -5.97
C PRO A 855 -0.85 24.47 -4.87
N ALA A 856 -1.51 24.09 -3.78
CA ALA A 856 -1.86 24.95 -2.65
C ALA A 856 -0.77 25.07 -1.55
N THR A 857 0.35 24.34 -1.62
CA THR A 857 1.42 24.41 -0.60
C THR A 857 2.44 25.54 -0.83
N ARG A 858 2.14 26.49 -1.73
CA ARG A 858 2.90 27.75 -1.78
C ARG A 858 2.55 28.60 -0.55
N ARG A 859 3.39 28.52 0.48
CA ARG A 859 3.52 29.57 1.50
C ARG A 859 4.90 30.18 1.39
#